data_AF-A0A358EP88-F1
#
_entry.id   AF-A0A358EP88-F1
#
_cell.length_a   1.000
_cell.length_b   1.000
_cell.length_c   1.000
_cell.angle_alpha   90.00
_cell.angle_beta   90.00
_cell.angle_gamma   90.00
#
_symmetry.space_group_name_H-M   'P 1'
#
loop_
_entity.id
_entity.type
_entity.pdbx_description
1 polymer ?
#
loop_
_entity_poly.entity_id
_entity_poly.type
_entity_poly.pdbx_seq_one_letter_code
_entity_poly.pdbx_strand_id
1 'polypeptide(L)'
;MATASFGASRNIATPDFQKHVVPLLGKLGCSSAKCHGSFQGQGDLRLSLFGFDFQQDHAALLARDSTGKQNRVNLKSPKQSLILQKATKSVKHKGGEIIEPDSWEYRLLYRWIESGAPGTAIHESERVRLKKQPEFSNEGVLFFEKKIRPLLEANCYECHGFNESKGGLQLNSRSDVLRGGNSDESAIVPGDPDKSLLIKAIHHTDPDLQMPPKRKLEPQEIADLEAWVRMGAPWPIGSGAVPIKSGKKLVRLDYVPKELLFRENDDTAQIKIIAHWESGEREDVTNLTRFLTKDDTVVKVDEAGLAQSVGKGDTHVVALYDNGIAAIPVLRPLTGHQPKLDVGRYVNPIDRFVGSKLMKLGLTPSESCTDAEFLRRLSIDLTGTLPSPDEVKAFLSDNSQDKRSRKIEELLKRPAYAAWWTNKLCDFTGCNPASINSLLEVATEEGYRKASQWYDWIYEKISENKSYADLAEGIILANPNHGVGQGMPHFWTRQSLKEPKDTAMSVAHSFLGIQLQCAECHKHPFDQWTQNDFVDFAGFFDPSVNSDSRRRKNELSITTKNTELSLLRSHTVKLEGKDPRRPIMDWLRQKDNPWFARSFVNRVWAGYFNVGIVEPTDEFTPSNPPSNPELLNWLTKQFIKSNYDMKWLHRQITSSQTYQRSWRPNETNVEDRRNYSRAIPRRIPAEVVYDAMKQVTAASDELELVRTNLKRRGTGHLSMRMAGTHAMKVFGKPDRATNCDCERVNEPTLLQSIFLQNDPLVRMRLSESGWIDELIERKAENSRGIIQEAWLRALNRYPSVPEEARAIQHLQEAKTIKVGMEDLLWALMNTKEFILNR
;
A
#
# COMPACT_ATOMS: atom_id res chain seq x y z
N MET A 1 -0.37 40.60 2.83
CA MET A 1 0.41 40.79 4.06
C MET A 1 1.63 39.88 4.00
N ALA A 2 2.79 40.37 4.44
CA ALA A 2 4.12 40.04 3.94
C ALA A 2 4.52 38.55 4.08
N THR A 3 4.99 37.96 2.98
CA THR A 3 5.67 36.67 2.92
C THR A 3 7.06 36.80 3.53
N ALA A 4 7.26 36.26 4.72
CA ALA A 4 8.55 36.26 5.40
C ALA A 4 9.49 35.22 4.77
N SER A 5 10.08 35.52 3.61
CA SER A 5 11.25 34.78 3.14
C SER A 5 12.43 35.13 4.05
N PHE A 6 12.87 34.19 4.90
CA PHE A 6 14.11 34.32 5.68
C PHE A 6 15.38 34.32 4.81
N GLY A 7 15.23 34.10 3.49
CA GLY A 7 16.31 34.20 2.50
C GLY A 7 16.67 35.64 2.10
N ALA A 8 15.82 36.63 2.38
CA ALA A 8 16.11 38.03 2.10
C ALA A 8 16.79 38.70 3.31
N SER A 9 17.92 39.37 3.09
CA SER A 9 18.81 39.98 4.10
C SER A 9 18.19 41.05 5.04
N ARG A 10 16.88 41.31 4.94
CA ARG A 10 16.18 42.39 5.65
C ARG A 10 14.98 41.98 6.52
N ASN A 11 14.60 40.70 6.59
CA ASN A 11 13.43 40.33 7.41
C ASN A 11 13.74 40.40 8.91
N ILE A 12 12.83 40.95 9.72
CA ILE A 12 12.96 41.19 11.19
C ILE A 12 12.17 40.13 12.02
N ALA A 13 11.44 39.24 11.35
CA ALA A 13 10.57 38.28 12.03
C ALA A 13 11.33 37.27 12.91
N THR A 14 10.81 36.99 14.10
CA THR A 14 11.29 35.95 15.00
C THR A 14 10.98 34.57 14.42
N PRO A 15 11.98 33.69 14.20
CA PRO A 15 11.71 32.35 13.69
C PRO A 15 10.91 31.51 14.69
N ASP A 16 9.88 30.81 14.20
CA ASP A 16 9.09 29.88 14.98
C ASP A 16 9.76 28.49 15.03
N PHE A 17 9.67 27.83 16.19
CA PHE A 17 10.29 26.53 16.38
C PHE A 17 9.71 25.44 15.48
N GLN A 18 8.37 25.31 15.43
CA GLN A 18 7.71 24.31 14.61
C GLN A 18 7.78 24.65 13.12
N LYS A 19 7.56 25.91 12.74
CA LYS A 19 7.48 26.29 11.32
C LYS A 19 8.84 26.42 10.65
N HIS A 20 9.88 26.82 11.37
CA HIS A 20 11.14 27.22 10.77
C HIS A 20 12.32 26.37 11.26
N VAL A 21 12.50 26.26 12.58
CA VAL A 21 13.68 25.58 13.15
C VAL A 21 13.63 24.09 12.88
N VAL A 22 12.51 23.43 13.18
CA VAL A 22 12.37 21.98 13.03
C VAL A 22 12.45 21.56 11.56
N PRO A 23 11.75 22.21 10.60
CA PRO A 23 11.92 21.94 9.18
C PRO A 23 13.35 22.17 8.69
N LEU A 24 14.04 23.22 9.17
CA LEU A 24 15.44 23.45 8.83
C LEU A 24 16.34 22.30 9.31
N LEU A 25 16.20 21.85 10.56
CA LEU A 25 16.97 20.72 11.09
C LEU A 25 16.66 19.41 10.33
N GLY A 26 15.42 19.24 9.88
CA GLY A 26 15.02 18.14 9.02
C GLY A 26 15.64 18.22 7.62
N LYS A 27 15.70 19.43 7.03
CA LYS A 27 16.31 19.71 5.72
C LYS A 27 17.81 19.46 5.72
N LEU A 28 18.51 19.94 6.75
CA LEU A 28 19.94 19.75 6.94
C LEU A 28 20.33 18.31 7.34
N GLY A 29 19.36 17.41 7.50
CA GLY A 29 19.59 16.01 7.87
C GLY A 29 19.95 15.78 9.34
N CYS A 30 19.96 16.82 10.18
CA CYS A 30 20.31 16.73 11.60
C CYS A 30 19.40 15.77 12.37
N SER A 31 18.09 15.82 12.10
CA SER A 31 17.07 14.93 12.69
C SER A 31 16.82 13.65 11.88
N SER A 32 17.73 13.25 10.99
CA SER A 32 17.63 11.99 10.25
C SER A 32 18.04 10.79 11.11
N ALA A 33 17.62 9.59 10.67
CA ALA A 33 17.97 8.32 11.32
C ALA A 33 19.49 8.04 11.36
N LYS A 34 20.30 8.72 10.53
CA LYS A 34 21.77 8.58 10.50
C LYS A 34 22.47 9.44 11.55
N CYS A 35 21.79 10.42 12.14
CA CYS A 35 22.37 11.42 13.03
C CYS A 35 21.60 11.49 14.35
N HIS A 36 21.07 12.66 14.72
CA HIS A 36 20.41 12.86 16.01
C HIS A 36 18.98 12.31 16.05
N GLY A 37 18.37 12.02 14.90
CA GLY A 37 17.07 11.35 14.81
C GLY A 37 17.12 9.83 14.87
N SER A 38 18.31 9.25 15.07
CA SER A 38 18.46 7.81 15.30
C SER A 38 17.79 7.40 16.62
N PHE A 39 17.48 6.11 16.77
CA PHE A 39 16.87 5.60 18.00
C PHE A 39 17.71 5.91 19.25
N GLN A 40 19.03 5.86 19.14
CA GLN A 40 19.95 6.15 20.25
C GLN A 40 20.33 7.66 20.33
N GLY A 41 19.98 8.45 19.31
CA GLY A 41 20.59 9.77 19.10
C GLY A 41 22.10 9.68 18.77
N GLN A 42 22.77 10.82 18.75
CA GLN A 42 24.24 10.88 18.62
C GLN A 42 24.82 12.03 19.44
N GLY A 43 25.98 11.80 20.07
CA GLY A 43 26.66 12.82 20.89
C GLY A 43 25.78 13.35 22.01
N ASP A 44 25.03 12.44 22.64
CA ASP A 44 24.07 12.69 23.73
C ASP A 44 22.95 13.66 23.36
N LEU A 45 22.73 13.89 22.05
CA LEU A 45 21.59 14.61 21.50
C LEU A 45 20.72 13.63 20.74
N ARG A 46 19.47 13.54 21.19
CA ARG A 46 18.41 12.79 20.54
C ARG A 46 17.30 13.76 20.16
N LEU A 47 17.11 13.90 18.86
CA LEU A 47 15.95 14.54 18.26
C LEU A 47 14.97 13.45 17.86
N SER A 48 13.71 13.80 17.74
CA SER A 48 12.69 13.00 17.12
C SER A 48 13.01 12.81 15.62
N LEU A 49 12.71 11.62 15.09
CA LEU A 49 13.00 11.29 13.70
C LEU A 49 12.21 12.23 12.76
N PHE A 50 12.94 13.00 11.96
CA PHE A 50 12.42 14.03 11.05
C PHE A 50 11.64 15.18 11.72
N GLY A 51 11.85 15.42 13.02
CA GLY A 51 11.28 16.61 13.68
C GLY A 51 9.78 16.49 13.95
N PHE A 52 9.35 15.37 14.50
CA PHE A 52 7.95 15.04 14.74
C PHE A 52 7.44 15.37 16.15
N ASP A 53 8.30 15.30 17.17
CA ASP A 53 7.97 15.68 18.54
C ASP A 53 8.62 17.03 18.88
N PHE A 54 7.87 18.11 18.65
CA PHE A 54 8.36 19.46 18.88
C PHE A 54 8.72 19.74 20.34
N GLN A 55 8.07 19.08 21.32
CA GLN A 55 8.37 19.31 22.73
C GLN A 55 9.65 18.57 23.13
N GLN A 56 9.79 17.31 22.72
CA GLN A 56 11.01 16.55 22.92
C GLN A 56 12.21 17.23 22.25
N ASP A 57 12.06 17.65 20.98
CA ASP A 57 13.11 18.31 20.22
C ASP A 57 13.55 19.62 20.87
N HIS A 58 12.57 20.42 21.32
CA HIS A 58 12.84 21.68 22.01
C HIS A 58 13.60 21.45 23.32
N ALA A 59 13.12 20.52 24.14
CA ALA A 59 13.76 20.16 25.40
C ALA A 59 15.19 19.61 25.18
N ALA A 60 15.38 18.76 24.17
CA ALA A 60 16.68 18.19 23.83
C ALA A 60 17.69 19.26 23.37
N LEU A 61 17.23 20.30 22.64
CA LEU A 61 18.06 21.43 22.22
C LEU A 61 18.41 22.38 23.37
N LEU A 62 17.55 22.51 24.37
CA LEU A 62 17.82 23.33 25.57
C LEU A 62 18.62 22.59 26.65
N ALA A 63 18.71 21.26 26.56
CA ALA A 63 19.50 20.45 27.48
C ALA A 63 21.01 20.78 27.40
N ARG A 64 21.74 20.50 28.48
CA ARG A 64 23.20 20.57 28.49
C ARG A 64 23.82 19.38 27.75
N ASP A 65 25.08 19.54 27.35
CA ASP A 65 25.87 18.40 26.87
C ASP A 65 26.14 17.38 28.00
N SER A 66 26.62 16.19 27.65
CA SER A 66 26.91 15.12 28.62
C SER A 66 27.97 15.49 29.65
N THR A 67 28.86 16.43 29.32
CA THR A 67 29.86 16.94 30.25
C THR A 67 29.29 17.96 31.25
N GLY A 68 28.09 18.49 30.98
CA GLY A 68 27.44 19.54 31.75
C GLY A 68 28.10 20.91 31.67
N LYS A 69 29.17 21.05 30.86
CA LYS A 69 30.02 22.24 30.76
C LYS A 69 29.55 23.21 29.69
N GLN A 70 28.80 22.76 28.68
CA GLN A 70 28.37 23.60 27.56
C GLN A 70 26.87 23.47 27.29
N ASN A 71 26.22 24.61 27.05
CA ASN A 71 24.82 24.63 26.67
C ASN A 71 24.69 24.32 25.18
N ARG A 72 23.78 23.41 24.81
CA ARG A 72 23.47 23.13 23.41
C ARG A 72 22.93 24.38 22.69
N VAL A 73 22.07 25.11 23.41
CA VAL A 73 21.60 26.45 23.10
C VAL A 73 22.00 27.40 24.24
N ASN A 74 22.82 28.41 23.95
CA ASN A 74 23.25 29.42 24.91
C ASN A 74 22.48 30.73 24.69
N LEU A 75 21.47 30.97 25.53
CA LEU A 75 20.61 32.16 25.43
C LEU A 75 21.33 33.48 25.77
N LYS A 76 22.42 33.44 26.56
CA LYS A 76 23.19 34.64 26.93
C LYS A 76 24.17 35.03 25.84
N SER A 77 24.79 34.03 25.23
CA SER A 77 25.77 34.20 24.15
C SER A 77 25.40 33.30 22.97
N PRO A 78 24.42 33.69 22.13
CA PRO A 78 23.89 32.84 21.06
C PRO A 78 24.96 32.23 20.15
N LYS A 79 26.01 32.99 19.78
CA LYS A 79 27.14 32.51 18.96
C LYS A 79 27.96 31.38 19.60
N GLN A 80 27.89 31.23 20.92
CA GLN A 80 28.56 30.15 21.67
C GLN A 80 27.68 28.90 21.83
N SER A 81 26.50 28.87 21.19
CA SER A 81 25.64 27.69 21.20
C SER A 81 26.29 26.57 20.41
N LEU A 82 26.41 25.38 21.01
CA LEU A 82 26.99 24.21 20.34
C LEU A 82 26.23 23.84 19.06
N ILE A 83 24.92 24.07 18.98
CA ILE A 83 24.12 23.80 17.78
C ILE A 83 24.61 24.62 16.57
N LEU A 84 25.09 25.84 16.79
CA LEU A 84 25.69 26.67 15.74
C LEU A 84 27.13 26.23 15.48
N GLN A 85 27.95 26.14 16.53
CA GLN A 85 29.39 25.86 16.41
C GLN A 85 29.71 24.49 15.80
N LYS A 86 28.89 23.47 16.08
CA LYS A 86 29.04 22.14 15.47
C LYS A 86 28.56 22.12 14.03
N ALA A 87 27.49 22.84 13.71
CA ALA A 87 26.95 22.91 12.36
C ALA A 87 27.90 23.65 11.39
N THR A 88 28.58 24.71 11.87
CA THR A 88 29.62 25.44 11.12
C THR A 88 31.02 24.84 11.25
N LYS A 89 31.14 23.66 11.89
CA LYS A 89 32.42 22.97 12.17
C LYS A 89 33.47 23.82 12.90
N SER A 90 33.06 24.91 13.55
CA SER A 90 33.91 25.71 14.46
C SER A 90 34.33 24.92 15.70
N VAL A 91 33.54 23.90 16.06
CA VAL A 91 33.90 22.84 17.00
C VAL A 91 33.80 21.49 16.29
N LYS A 92 34.65 20.52 16.69
CA LYS A 92 34.67 19.18 16.07
C LYS A 92 33.28 18.54 16.08
N HIS A 93 32.78 18.24 14.88
CA HIS A 93 31.53 17.56 14.65
C HIS A 93 31.76 16.38 13.71
N LYS A 94 31.33 15.17 14.11
CA LYS A 94 31.50 13.96 13.28
C LYS A 94 30.76 14.05 11.95
N GLY A 95 29.62 14.75 11.91
CA GLY A 95 28.86 14.99 10.68
C GLY A 95 29.50 15.97 9.71
N GLY A 96 30.65 16.56 10.04
CA GLY A 96 31.31 17.57 9.21
C GLY A 96 30.67 18.96 9.32
N GLU A 97 30.94 19.78 8.32
CA GLU A 97 30.31 21.10 8.15
C GLU A 97 28.97 20.90 7.44
N ILE A 98 27.92 21.44 8.05
CA ILE A 98 26.53 21.29 7.60
C ILE A 98 25.93 22.63 7.18
N ILE A 99 26.37 23.72 7.82
CA ILE A 99 25.89 25.08 7.57
C ILE A 99 27.10 25.98 7.36
N GLU A 100 27.11 26.76 6.28
CA GLU A 100 28.12 27.80 6.09
C GLU A 100 27.93 28.95 7.09
N PRO A 101 29.02 29.52 7.66
CA PRO A 101 28.93 30.71 8.50
C PRO A 101 28.18 31.85 7.81
N ASP A 102 27.31 32.55 8.55
CA ASP A 102 26.51 33.68 8.06
C ASP A 102 25.54 33.37 6.90
N SER A 103 25.32 32.11 6.57
CA SER A 103 24.25 31.66 5.67
C SER A 103 22.84 32.01 6.20
N TRP A 104 21.80 31.84 5.37
CA TRP A 104 20.44 32.14 5.83
C TRP A 104 19.96 31.13 6.89
N GLU A 105 20.42 29.88 6.82
CA GLU A 105 20.22 28.80 7.78
C GLU A 105 20.84 29.16 9.12
N TYR A 106 22.11 29.64 9.09
CA TYR A 106 22.79 30.11 10.30
C TYR A 106 22.02 31.27 10.94
N ARG A 107 21.63 32.27 10.14
CA ARG A 107 20.89 33.44 10.64
C ARG A 107 19.53 33.07 11.22
N LEU A 108 18.84 32.08 10.65
CA LEU A 108 17.56 31.58 11.15
C LEU A 108 17.74 30.95 12.54
N LEU A 109 18.69 30.01 12.70
CA LEU A 109 18.96 29.39 14.00
C LEU A 109 19.47 30.42 15.03
N TYR A 110 20.39 31.28 14.62
CA TYR A 110 20.94 32.34 15.48
C TYR A 110 19.82 33.25 16.02
N ARG A 111 18.91 33.72 15.17
CA ARG A 111 17.81 34.61 15.58
C ARG A 111 16.79 33.91 16.46
N TRP A 112 16.51 32.64 16.21
CA TRP A 112 15.67 31.86 17.11
C TRP A 112 16.28 31.81 18.52
N ILE A 113 17.59 31.55 18.62
CA ILE A 113 18.30 31.52 19.90
C ILE A 113 18.33 32.92 20.55
N GLU A 114 18.64 33.96 19.78
CA GLU A 114 18.68 35.36 20.23
C GLU A 114 17.32 35.83 20.77
N SER A 115 16.22 35.32 20.22
CA SER A 115 14.86 35.59 20.70
C SER A 115 14.46 34.81 21.96
N GLY A 116 15.39 34.09 22.59
CA GLY A 116 15.12 33.28 23.79
C GLY A 116 14.78 31.82 23.49
N ALA A 117 14.98 31.37 22.25
CA ALA A 117 14.67 30.01 21.78
C ALA A 117 13.23 29.56 22.16
N PRO A 118 12.18 30.32 21.81
CA PRO A 118 10.82 29.99 22.18
C PRO A 118 10.41 28.62 21.60
N GLY A 119 9.75 27.80 22.41
CA GLY A 119 9.22 26.50 22.00
C GLY A 119 7.83 26.61 21.38
N THR A 120 7.26 25.45 20.99
CA THR A 120 5.94 25.38 20.36
C THR A 120 4.82 25.49 21.39
N ALA A 121 3.77 26.26 21.08
CA ALA A 121 2.56 26.29 21.89
C ALA A 121 1.84 24.94 21.84
N ILE A 122 1.50 24.38 23.01
CA ILE A 122 0.77 23.11 23.14
C ILE A 122 -0.74 23.35 23.03
N HIS A 123 -1.45 22.44 22.36
CA HIS A 123 -2.92 22.47 22.24
C HIS A 123 -3.61 22.39 23.62
N GLU A 124 -4.76 23.05 23.80
CA GLU A 124 -5.41 23.16 25.12
C GLU A 124 -5.80 21.79 25.72
N SER A 125 -6.27 20.86 24.89
CA SER A 125 -6.58 19.49 25.34
C SER A 125 -5.37 18.75 25.91
N GLU A 126 -4.19 18.95 25.31
CA GLU A 126 -2.93 18.36 25.80
C GLU A 126 -2.44 19.07 27.05
N ARG A 127 -2.64 20.39 27.19
CA ARG A 127 -2.36 21.11 28.45
C ARG A 127 -3.17 20.53 29.60
N VAL A 128 -4.46 20.26 29.39
CA VAL A 128 -5.33 19.62 30.39
C VAL A 128 -4.87 18.19 30.70
N ARG A 129 -4.42 17.43 29.70
CA ARG A 129 -3.85 16.08 29.89
C ARG A 129 -2.54 16.10 30.68
N LEU A 130 -1.63 17.01 30.35
CA LEU A 130 -0.33 17.17 31.03
C LEU A 130 -0.51 17.61 32.48
N LYS A 131 -1.48 18.50 32.77
CA LYS A 131 -1.86 18.85 34.16
C LYS A 131 -2.35 17.66 34.99
N LYS A 132 -2.80 16.56 34.36
CA LYS A 132 -3.21 15.33 35.04
C LYS A 132 -2.06 14.32 35.21
N GLN A 133 -0.92 14.51 34.55
CA GLN A 133 0.25 13.66 34.74
C GLN A 133 1.03 14.10 35.98
N PRO A 134 1.63 13.16 36.74
CA PRO A 134 2.52 13.52 37.83
C PRO A 134 3.74 14.29 37.29
N GLU A 135 3.97 15.50 37.81
CA GLU A 135 5.21 16.25 37.55
C GLU A 135 6.35 15.59 38.33
N PHE A 136 7.42 15.21 37.63
CA PHE A 136 8.63 14.66 38.24
C PHE A 136 9.70 15.74 38.40
N SER A 137 10.51 15.63 39.45
CA SER A 137 11.65 16.54 39.64
C SER A 137 12.69 16.36 38.52
N ASN A 138 13.35 17.45 38.12
CA ASN A 138 14.45 17.41 37.15
C ASN A 138 15.55 16.42 37.56
N GLU A 139 15.80 16.28 38.86
CA GLU A 139 16.75 15.32 39.42
C GLU A 139 16.32 13.87 39.17
N GLY A 140 15.03 13.56 39.33
CA GLY A 140 14.49 12.23 39.04
C GLY A 140 14.53 11.87 37.56
N VAL A 141 14.25 12.85 36.69
CA VAL A 141 14.35 12.65 35.23
C VAL A 141 15.81 12.44 34.81
N LEU A 142 16.76 13.22 35.35
CA LEU A 142 18.18 13.04 35.10
C LEU A 142 18.70 11.70 35.63
N PHE A 143 18.21 11.25 36.78
CA PHE A 143 18.52 9.94 37.34
C PHE A 143 18.07 8.82 36.40
N PHE A 144 16.83 8.91 35.88
CA PHE A 144 16.33 7.96 34.90
C PHE A 144 17.19 7.92 33.64
N GLU A 145 17.48 9.07 33.03
CA GLU A 145 18.26 9.14 31.78
C GLU A 145 19.70 8.64 31.94
N LYS A 146 20.34 8.92 33.07
CA LYS A 146 21.76 8.55 33.28
C LYS A 146 21.96 7.14 33.81
N LYS A 147 21.01 6.62 34.58
CA LYS A 147 21.17 5.36 35.32
C LYS A 147 20.22 4.28 34.85
N ILE A 148 18.96 4.61 34.61
CA ILE A 148 17.91 3.59 34.39
C ILE A 148 17.75 3.26 32.91
N ARG A 149 17.65 4.26 32.04
CA ARG A 149 17.49 4.03 30.60
C ARG A 149 18.61 3.15 30.03
N PRO A 150 19.92 3.39 30.31
CA PRO A 150 20.97 2.51 29.82
C PRO A 150 20.85 1.07 30.33
N LEU A 151 20.38 0.87 31.56
CA LEU A 151 20.16 -0.47 32.12
C LEU A 151 19.02 -1.21 31.41
N LEU A 152 17.90 -0.52 31.15
CA LEU A 152 16.77 -1.08 30.41
C LEU A 152 17.16 -1.42 28.97
N GLU A 153 17.92 -0.53 28.31
CA GLU A 153 18.40 -0.73 26.94
C GLU A 153 19.35 -1.92 26.82
N ALA A 154 20.31 -2.03 27.73
CA ALA A 154 21.33 -3.07 27.69
C ALA A 154 20.80 -4.46 28.09
N ASN A 155 19.82 -4.52 28.99
CA ASN A 155 19.45 -5.78 29.66
C ASN A 155 18.00 -6.21 29.47
N CYS A 156 17.09 -5.31 29.04
CA CYS A 156 15.65 -5.59 29.06
C CYS A 156 14.97 -5.41 27.70
N TYR A 157 15.38 -4.42 26.90
CA TYR A 157 14.69 -4.09 25.63
C TYR A 157 14.82 -5.14 24.54
N GLU A 158 15.81 -6.04 24.61
CA GLU A 158 15.91 -7.18 23.67
C GLU A 158 14.62 -8.04 23.70
N CYS A 159 13.99 -8.20 24.87
CA CYS A 159 12.83 -9.08 25.07
C CYS A 159 11.54 -8.35 25.50
N HIS A 160 11.64 -7.14 26.05
CA HIS A 160 10.54 -6.32 26.58
C HIS A 160 10.55 -4.89 26.00
N GLY A 161 11.05 -4.74 24.77
CA GLY A 161 11.18 -3.48 24.06
C GLY A 161 10.08 -3.24 23.03
N PHE A 162 10.41 -2.53 21.95
CA PHE A 162 9.44 -2.11 20.93
C PHE A 162 8.97 -3.25 20.00
N ASN A 163 9.83 -4.24 19.76
CA ASN A 163 9.59 -5.31 18.77
C ASN A 163 9.24 -6.66 19.41
N GLU A 164 9.51 -6.84 20.70
CA GLU A 164 9.21 -8.05 21.46
C GLU A 164 8.60 -7.69 22.81
N SER A 165 7.54 -8.38 23.19
CA SER A 165 6.84 -8.20 24.48
C SER A 165 6.69 -9.56 25.17
N LYS A 166 7.80 -10.18 25.57
CA LYS A 166 7.76 -11.47 26.27
C LYS A 166 6.95 -11.32 27.56
N GLY A 167 6.06 -12.29 27.81
CA GLY A 167 5.13 -12.23 28.93
C GLY A 167 4.13 -11.07 28.86
N GLY A 168 3.93 -10.44 27.70
CA GLY A 168 3.03 -9.29 27.53
C GLY A 168 3.55 -7.97 28.10
N LEU A 169 4.78 -7.94 28.64
CA LEU A 169 5.37 -6.77 29.29
C LEU A 169 6.15 -5.89 28.30
N GLN A 170 5.90 -4.58 28.31
CA GLN A 170 6.73 -3.56 27.65
C GLN A 170 7.32 -2.57 28.65
N LEU A 171 8.58 -2.16 28.42
CA LEU A 171 9.36 -1.28 29.30
C LEU A 171 9.76 0.05 28.63
N ASN A 172 9.09 0.43 27.56
CA ASN A 172 9.39 1.61 26.74
C ASN A 172 8.61 2.88 27.15
N SER A 173 7.54 2.75 27.93
CA SER A 173 6.79 3.89 28.47
C SER A 173 6.41 3.68 29.93
N ARG A 174 6.28 4.78 30.68
CA ARG A 174 5.81 4.73 32.08
C ARG A 174 4.43 4.07 32.21
N SER A 175 3.53 4.28 31.25
CA SER A 175 2.22 3.65 31.29
C SER A 175 2.27 2.13 31.16
N ASP A 176 3.23 1.59 30.42
CA ASP A 176 3.32 0.14 30.18
C ASP A 176 3.94 -0.59 31.37
N VAL A 177 4.99 -0.03 32.00
CA VAL A 177 5.53 -0.58 33.27
C VAL A 177 4.50 -0.55 34.40
N LEU A 178 3.60 0.43 34.42
CA LEU A 178 2.51 0.48 35.42
C LEU A 178 1.39 -0.51 35.12
N ARG A 179 1.12 -0.77 33.84
CA ARG A 179 0.12 -1.74 33.41
C ARG A 179 0.56 -3.17 33.71
N GLY A 180 1.86 -3.45 33.56
CA GLY A 180 2.39 -4.80 33.73
C GLY A 180 2.22 -5.67 32.48
N GLY A 181 2.56 -6.96 32.61
CA GLY A 181 2.42 -7.96 31.56
C GLY A 181 1.15 -8.80 31.71
N ASN A 182 1.20 -10.05 31.27
CA ASN A 182 0.08 -11.00 31.35
C ASN A 182 -0.23 -11.50 32.77
N SER A 183 0.53 -11.07 33.77
CA SER A 183 0.45 -11.58 35.16
C SER A 183 -0.62 -10.90 36.02
N ASP A 184 -1.49 -10.05 35.45
CA ASP A 184 -2.47 -9.19 36.16
C ASP A 184 -1.86 -8.28 37.27
N GLU A 185 -0.53 -8.30 37.43
CA GLU A 185 0.26 -7.50 38.36
C GLU A 185 1.05 -6.40 37.63
N SER A 186 1.07 -5.20 38.21
CA SER A 186 1.91 -4.10 37.74
C SER A 186 3.39 -4.47 37.80
N ALA A 187 4.12 -4.22 36.71
CA ALA A 187 5.56 -4.46 36.72
C ALA A 187 6.28 -3.52 37.70
N ILE A 188 5.81 -2.26 37.79
CA ILE A 188 6.28 -1.27 38.76
C ILE A 188 5.10 -0.68 39.54
N VAL A 189 5.26 -0.60 40.86
CA VAL A 189 4.40 0.13 41.78
C VAL A 189 5.17 1.37 42.27
N PRO A 190 4.82 2.59 41.81
CA PRO A 190 5.54 3.80 42.18
C PRO A 190 5.64 4.00 43.69
N GLY A 191 6.84 4.24 44.19
CA GLY A 191 7.13 4.45 45.61
C GLY A 191 7.33 3.16 46.42
N ASP A 192 7.01 1.99 45.87
CA ASP A 192 7.01 0.71 46.60
C ASP A 192 7.74 -0.38 45.78
N PRO A 193 9.09 -0.47 45.90
CA PRO A 193 9.88 -1.50 45.22
C PRO A 193 9.45 -2.93 45.61
N ASP A 194 9.04 -3.16 46.86
CA ASP A 194 8.72 -4.50 47.36
C ASP A 194 7.45 -5.06 46.71
N LYS A 195 6.54 -4.19 46.29
CA LYS A 195 5.33 -4.56 45.52
C LYS A 195 5.53 -4.58 44.00
N SER A 196 6.71 -4.19 43.52
CA SER A 196 6.98 -4.12 42.08
C SER A 196 7.47 -5.47 41.55
N LEU A 197 6.72 -6.09 40.64
CA LEU A 197 7.05 -7.42 40.10
C LEU A 197 8.41 -7.42 39.37
N LEU A 198 8.77 -6.32 38.70
CA LEU A 198 10.07 -6.18 38.07
C LEU A 198 11.22 -6.25 39.09
N ILE A 199 11.04 -5.63 40.27
CA ILE A 199 12.06 -5.64 41.33
C ILE A 199 12.23 -7.05 41.89
N LYS A 200 11.12 -7.77 42.13
CA LYS A 200 11.17 -9.19 42.53
C LYS A 200 11.90 -10.05 41.48
N ALA A 201 11.60 -9.82 40.20
CA ALA A 201 12.19 -10.58 39.09
C ALA A 201 13.70 -10.35 38.95
N ILE A 202 14.21 -9.13 39.20
CA ILE A 202 15.65 -8.83 39.10
C ILE A 202 16.48 -9.31 40.29
N HIS A 203 15.85 -9.53 41.44
CA HIS A 203 16.52 -10.10 42.62
C HIS A 203 16.81 -11.59 42.48
N HIS A 204 16.14 -12.28 41.53
CA HIS A 204 16.23 -13.73 41.33
C HIS A 204 15.90 -14.51 42.61
N THR A 205 14.94 -14.02 43.40
CA THR A 205 14.47 -14.69 44.62
C THR A 205 13.47 -15.80 44.33
N ASP A 206 12.81 -15.73 43.17
CA ASP A 206 11.88 -16.74 42.66
C ASP A 206 12.58 -17.56 41.56
N PRO A 207 12.67 -18.90 41.67
CA PRO A 207 13.24 -19.76 40.64
C PRO A 207 12.52 -19.68 39.28
N ASP A 208 11.22 -19.39 39.28
CA ASP A 208 10.37 -19.37 38.10
C ASP A 208 10.24 -17.97 37.49
N LEU A 209 10.75 -16.94 38.17
CA LEU A 209 10.70 -15.54 37.73
C LEU A 209 12.05 -14.83 37.92
N GLN A 210 12.95 -15.08 36.97
CA GLN A 210 14.31 -14.50 36.95
C GLN A 210 14.52 -13.65 35.70
N MET A 211 14.82 -12.36 35.90
CA MET A 211 15.08 -11.42 34.81
C MET A 211 16.32 -10.57 35.11
N PRO A 212 17.18 -10.26 34.13
CA PRO A 212 17.32 -10.94 32.85
C PRO A 212 17.74 -12.43 33.05
N PRO A 213 17.31 -13.35 32.17
CA PRO A 213 17.59 -14.78 32.33
C PRO A 213 19.05 -15.14 31.99
N LYS A 214 19.70 -14.35 31.14
CA LYS A 214 21.09 -14.60 30.68
C LYS A 214 22.14 -14.16 31.71
N ARG A 215 21.83 -13.16 32.56
CA ARG A 215 22.71 -12.71 33.64
C ARG A 215 21.90 -12.10 34.77
N LYS A 216 22.36 -12.29 36.01
CA LYS A 216 21.90 -11.51 37.15
C LYS A 216 22.49 -10.09 37.08
N LEU A 217 21.67 -9.08 37.37
CA LEU A 217 22.14 -7.70 37.45
C LEU A 217 23.08 -7.52 38.65
N GLU A 218 24.04 -6.61 38.52
CA GLU A 218 24.97 -6.28 39.59
C GLU A 218 24.23 -5.59 40.75
N PRO A 219 24.71 -5.71 42.01
CA PRO A 219 24.03 -5.12 43.17
C PRO A 219 23.74 -3.62 43.01
N GLN A 220 24.64 -2.87 42.36
CA GLN A 220 24.43 -1.43 42.11
C GLN A 220 23.35 -1.17 41.06
N GLU A 221 23.22 -2.01 40.04
CA GLU A 221 22.19 -1.87 39.00
C GLU A 221 20.79 -2.13 39.58
N ILE A 222 20.69 -3.13 40.47
CA ILE A 222 19.47 -3.42 41.23
C ILE A 222 19.15 -2.25 42.16
N ALA A 223 20.13 -1.74 42.90
CA ALA A 223 19.95 -0.59 43.79
C ALA A 223 19.50 0.67 43.05
N ASP A 224 20.03 0.93 41.84
CA ASP A 224 19.63 2.04 40.99
C ASP A 224 18.15 1.88 40.54
N LEU A 225 17.74 0.68 40.11
CA LEU A 225 16.35 0.38 39.74
C LEU A 225 15.39 0.54 40.93
N GLU A 226 15.74 0.05 42.11
CA GLU A 226 14.93 0.24 43.32
C GLU A 226 14.84 1.73 43.72
N ALA A 227 15.95 2.46 43.67
CA ALA A 227 15.97 3.90 43.96
C ALA A 227 15.04 4.65 43.02
N TRP A 228 15.07 4.32 41.73
CA TRP A 228 14.15 4.87 40.75
C TRP A 228 12.67 4.58 41.08
N VAL A 229 12.34 3.35 41.48
CA VAL A 229 10.98 3.01 41.91
C VAL A 229 10.57 3.79 43.16
N ARG A 230 11.44 3.89 44.18
CA ARG A 230 11.20 4.70 45.39
C ARG A 230 10.92 6.16 45.08
N MET A 231 11.59 6.72 44.06
CA MET A 231 11.36 8.09 43.58
C MET A 231 10.01 8.28 42.87
N GLY A 232 9.16 7.26 42.82
CA GLY A 232 7.86 7.29 42.12
C GLY A 232 7.97 6.93 40.64
N ALA A 233 9.05 6.24 40.25
CA ALA A 233 9.40 5.91 38.88
C ALA A 233 9.35 7.14 37.96
N PRO A 234 10.18 8.17 38.23
CA PRO A 234 10.23 9.37 37.40
C PRO A 234 10.61 8.99 35.98
N TRP A 235 9.82 9.47 35.03
CA TRP A 235 9.99 9.17 33.61
C TRP A 235 9.99 10.47 32.82
N PRO A 236 10.92 10.68 31.88
CA PRO A 236 10.96 11.88 31.06
C PRO A 236 9.67 12.00 30.24
N ILE A 237 9.01 13.15 30.37
CA ILE A 237 7.84 13.51 29.55
C ILE A 237 8.25 13.45 28.08
N GLY A 238 7.48 12.73 27.25
CA GLY A 238 7.78 12.52 25.83
C GLY A 238 8.75 11.37 25.51
N SER A 239 9.27 10.64 26.50
CA SER A 239 10.06 9.43 26.20
C SER A 239 9.16 8.19 26.07
N GLY A 240 8.84 7.86 24.82
CA GLY A 240 7.98 6.72 24.46
C GLY A 240 6.47 7.00 24.50
N ALA A 241 6.06 8.26 24.70
CA ALA A 241 4.67 8.67 24.67
C ALA A 241 4.32 9.34 23.33
N VAL A 242 3.10 9.08 22.85
CA VAL A 242 2.35 9.85 21.84
C VAL A 242 2.78 11.34 21.86
N PRO A 243 3.37 11.89 20.78
CA PRO A 243 3.86 13.26 20.77
C PRO A 243 2.77 14.27 21.10
N ILE A 244 3.15 15.29 21.86
CA ILE A 244 2.25 16.35 22.32
C ILE A 244 1.78 17.18 21.12
N LYS A 245 0.46 17.22 20.88
CA LYS A 245 -0.13 18.00 19.79
C LYS A 245 0.17 19.49 19.94
N SER A 246 0.75 20.08 18.90
CA SER A 246 0.95 21.53 18.84
C SER A 246 -0.36 22.27 18.58
N GLY A 247 -0.38 23.54 18.98
CA GLY A 247 -1.47 24.48 18.65
C GLY A 247 -1.39 25.03 17.23
N LYS A 248 -0.41 24.61 16.41
CA LYS A 248 -0.26 25.04 15.01
C LYS A 248 -0.39 23.84 14.08
N LYS A 249 -1.46 23.82 13.29
CA LYS A 249 -1.78 22.73 12.39
C LYS A 249 -1.63 23.16 10.94
N LEU A 250 -0.75 22.48 10.20
CA LEU A 250 -0.66 22.62 8.75
C LEU A 250 -1.89 21.97 8.12
N VAL A 251 -2.59 22.72 7.27
CA VAL A 251 -3.79 22.25 6.55
C VAL A 251 -3.39 21.59 5.23
N ARG A 252 -2.54 22.24 4.44
CA ARG A 252 -2.03 21.73 3.16
C ARG A 252 -0.80 22.47 2.69
N LEU A 253 -0.07 21.85 1.77
CA LEU A 253 0.93 22.52 0.94
C LEU A 253 0.32 22.87 -0.42
N ASP A 254 0.46 24.12 -0.82
CA ASP A 254 0.16 24.60 -2.16
C ASP A 254 1.47 24.84 -2.91
N TYR A 255 1.43 24.81 -4.24
CA TYR A 255 2.63 24.93 -5.06
C TYR A 255 2.37 25.65 -6.37
N VAL A 256 3.40 26.35 -6.85
CA VAL A 256 3.41 27.10 -8.11
C VAL A 256 4.74 26.83 -8.83
N PRO A 257 4.71 26.47 -10.13
CA PRO A 257 3.54 26.24 -10.97
C PRO A 257 2.81 24.93 -10.64
N LYS A 258 1.58 24.76 -11.14
CA LYS A 258 0.74 23.56 -10.91
C LYS A 258 1.21 22.31 -11.65
N GLU A 259 1.98 22.49 -12.70
CA GLU A 259 2.68 21.45 -13.44
C GLU A 259 3.93 22.06 -14.06
N LEU A 260 4.99 21.26 -14.19
CA LEU A 260 6.19 21.62 -14.93
C LEU A 260 6.13 20.97 -16.31
N LEU A 261 6.06 21.80 -17.35
CA LEU A 261 6.08 21.35 -18.74
C LEU A 261 7.37 21.83 -19.39
N PHE A 262 8.35 20.93 -19.47
CA PHE A 262 9.63 21.20 -20.14
C PHE A 262 9.55 20.87 -21.62
N ARG A 263 10.30 21.60 -22.44
CA ARG A 263 10.39 21.36 -23.89
C ARG A 263 11.74 20.75 -24.23
N GLU A 264 12.80 21.39 -23.75
CA GLU A 264 14.18 21.03 -24.06
C GLU A 264 14.91 20.41 -22.88
N ASN A 265 16.13 19.93 -23.15
CA ASN A 265 17.05 19.56 -22.08
C ASN A 265 17.53 20.82 -21.37
N ASP A 266 17.81 20.73 -20.07
CA ASP A 266 18.32 21.84 -19.25
C ASP A 266 17.36 23.03 -19.08
N ASP A 267 16.12 22.94 -19.61
CA ASP A 267 15.06 23.87 -19.24
C ASP A 267 14.91 23.88 -17.71
N THR A 268 14.85 25.07 -17.13
CA THR A 268 14.71 25.26 -15.69
C THR A 268 13.39 25.91 -15.33
N ALA A 269 12.88 25.61 -14.14
CA ALA A 269 11.70 26.21 -13.58
C ALA A 269 11.78 26.28 -12.06
N GLN A 270 11.47 27.45 -11.50
CA GLN A 270 11.44 27.65 -10.06
C GLN A 270 10.12 27.14 -9.47
N ILE A 271 10.21 26.20 -8.54
CA ILE A 271 9.09 25.75 -7.72
C ILE A 271 8.99 26.66 -6.50
N LYS A 272 7.76 27.07 -6.16
CA LYS A 272 7.43 27.70 -4.89
C LYS A 272 6.46 26.85 -4.10
N ILE A 273 6.72 26.68 -2.81
CA ILE A 273 5.88 25.93 -1.87
C ILE A 273 5.28 26.88 -0.84
N ILE A 274 3.96 26.85 -0.72
CA ILE A 274 3.18 27.73 0.15
C ILE A 274 2.47 26.88 1.19
N ALA A 275 2.85 27.03 2.46
CA ALA A 275 2.18 26.39 3.58
C ALA A 275 0.89 27.15 3.93
N HIS A 276 -0.20 26.40 4.09
CA HIS A 276 -1.48 26.91 4.59
C HIS A 276 -1.74 26.39 6.01
N TRP A 277 -1.93 27.30 6.95
CA TRP A 277 -2.17 26.96 8.36
C TRP A 277 -3.65 27.09 8.73
N GLU A 278 -4.08 26.36 9.77
CA GLU A 278 -5.47 26.39 10.27
C GLU A 278 -5.88 27.78 10.80
N SER A 279 -4.90 28.59 11.22
CA SER A 279 -5.10 30.00 11.57
C SER A 279 -5.48 30.90 10.38
N GLY A 280 -5.47 30.38 9.15
CA GLY A 280 -5.65 31.14 7.91
C GLY A 280 -4.37 31.77 7.36
N GLU A 281 -3.25 31.65 8.09
CA GLU A 281 -1.95 32.14 7.67
C GLU A 281 -1.40 31.37 6.45
N ARG A 282 -0.73 32.08 5.54
CA ARG A 282 -0.08 31.52 4.35
C ARG A 282 1.36 31.99 4.29
N GLU A 283 2.29 31.07 4.10
CA GLU A 283 3.72 31.36 4.15
C GLU A 283 4.49 30.64 3.03
N ASP A 284 5.44 31.34 2.42
CA ASP A 284 6.37 30.74 1.46
C ASP A 284 7.45 29.98 2.23
N VAL A 285 7.41 28.66 2.11
CA VAL A 285 8.29 27.73 2.83
C VAL A 285 9.25 27.01 1.89
N THR A 286 9.45 27.53 0.68
CA THR A 286 10.28 26.91 -0.36
C THR A 286 11.68 26.59 0.15
N ASN A 287 12.35 27.55 0.79
CA ASN A 287 13.70 27.38 1.33
C ASN A 287 13.76 26.39 2.50
N LEU A 288 12.64 26.09 3.17
CA LEU A 288 12.55 25.11 4.26
C LEU A 288 12.05 23.75 3.78
N THR A 289 11.68 23.64 2.50
CA THR A 289 11.17 22.42 1.91
C THR A 289 12.33 21.50 1.55
N ARG A 290 12.14 20.20 1.78
CA ARG A 290 12.97 19.15 1.20
C ARG A 290 12.33 18.68 -0.10
N PHE A 291 13.09 18.74 -1.19
CA PHE A 291 12.65 18.24 -2.49
C PHE A 291 13.26 16.86 -2.75
N LEU A 292 12.45 15.95 -3.27
CA LEU A 292 12.85 14.64 -3.75
C LEU A 292 12.32 14.48 -5.17
N THR A 293 13.07 13.82 -6.05
CA THR A 293 12.53 13.42 -7.36
C THR A 293 12.20 11.93 -7.36
N LYS A 294 11.03 11.57 -7.91
CA LYS A 294 10.66 10.16 -8.17
C LYS A 294 11.53 9.49 -9.23
N ASP A 295 11.96 10.24 -10.23
CA ASP A 295 12.85 9.81 -11.32
C ASP A 295 13.81 10.94 -11.70
N ASP A 296 15.06 10.84 -11.23
CA ASP A 296 16.11 11.85 -11.44
C ASP A 296 16.71 11.81 -12.86
N THR A 297 16.35 10.81 -13.66
CA THR A 297 16.69 10.73 -15.08
C THR A 297 15.85 11.70 -15.90
N VAL A 298 14.68 12.12 -15.40
CA VAL A 298 13.78 13.06 -16.07
C VAL A 298 13.98 14.49 -15.56
N VAL A 299 14.07 14.68 -14.23
CA VAL A 299 14.20 16.02 -13.62
C VAL A 299 15.08 15.99 -12.38
N LYS A 300 15.93 17.00 -12.21
CA LYS A 300 16.64 17.24 -10.95
C LYS A 300 16.10 18.50 -10.31
N VAL A 301 16.13 18.56 -8.98
CA VAL A 301 15.69 19.72 -8.22
C VAL A 301 16.73 20.00 -7.14
N ASP A 302 17.16 21.24 -7.05
CA ASP A 302 18.11 21.66 -6.02
C ASP A 302 17.42 22.00 -4.69
N GLU A 303 18.22 22.35 -3.69
CA GLU A 303 17.70 22.71 -2.37
C GLU A 303 16.90 24.01 -2.36
N ALA A 304 17.05 24.88 -3.36
CA ALA A 304 16.29 26.12 -3.49
C ALA A 304 14.96 25.92 -4.25
N GLY A 305 14.69 24.71 -4.75
CA GLY A 305 13.50 24.39 -5.52
C GLY A 305 13.60 24.75 -7.01
N LEU A 306 14.81 24.96 -7.53
CA LEU A 306 15.03 25.10 -8.97
C LEU A 306 15.05 23.72 -9.60
N ALA A 307 14.02 23.42 -10.39
CA ALA A 307 13.92 22.18 -11.15
C ALA A 307 14.59 22.34 -12.52
N GLN A 308 15.35 21.34 -12.95
CA GLN A 308 16.04 21.27 -14.24
C GLN A 308 15.67 19.97 -14.96
N SER A 309 15.27 20.11 -16.22
CA SER A 309 15.00 19.01 -17.16
C SER A 309 16.28 18.24 -17.51
N VAL A 310 16.28 16.92 -17.36
CA VAL A 310 17.42 16.02 -17.66
C VAL A 310 17.09 15.00 -18.76
N GLY A 311 15.84 14.54 -18.80
CA GLY A 311 15.41 13.45 -19.68
C GLY A 311 13.96 13.61 -20.09
N LYS A 312 13.52 12.77 -21.03
CA LYS A 312 12.13 12.79 -21.52
C LYS A 312 11.27 11.85 -20.69
N GLY A 313 9.98 12.17 -20.55
CA GLY A 313 9.03 11.34 -19.83
C GLY A 313 8.16 12.13 -18.86
N ASP A 314 7.45 11.41 -18.00
CA ASP A 314 6.64 11.98 -16.91
C ASP A 314 7.09 11.47 -15.55
N THR A 315 7.23 12.38 -14.61
CA THR A 315 7.59 12.09 -13.21
C THR A 315 6.98 13.13 -12.27
N HIS A 316 7.35 13.08 -11.00
CA HIS A 316 6.95 14.06 -10.00
C HIS A 316 8.15 14.50 -9.15
N VAL A 317 8.13 15.79 -8.80
CA VAL A 317 8.94 16.34 -7.71
C VAL A 317 8.08 16.32 -6.45
N VAL A 318 8.58 15.71 -5.38
CA VAL A 318 7.91 15.62 -4.08
C VAL A 318 8.51 16.66 -3.15
N ALA A 319 7.69 17.58 -2.68
CA ALA A 319 8.01 18.61 -1.71
C ALA A 319 7.52 18.18 -0.32
N LEU A 320 8.43 18.14 0.64
CA LEU A 320 8.19 17.75 2.04
C LEU A 320 8.44 18.94 2.96
N TYR A 321 7.42 19.36 3.70
CA TYR A 321 7.52 20.39 4.73
C TYR A 321 6.59 20.06 5.90
N ASP A 322 7.13 20.01 7.13
CA ASP A 322 6.42 19.55 8.33
C ASP A 322 5.80 18.13 8.11
N ASN A 323 4.48 18.00 8.26
CA ASN A 323 3.70 16.80 7.93
C ASN A 323 3.02 16.91 6.55
N GLY A 324 3.27 17.99 5.82
CA GLY A 324 2.71 18.23 4.50
C GLY A 324 3.57 17.61 3.41
N ILE A 325 2.90 17.07 2.40
CA ILE A 325 3.50 16.53 1.20
C ILE A 325 2.77 17.14 0.01
N ALA A 326 3.52 17.66 -0.95
CA ALA A 326 3.01 18.07 -2.24
C ALA A 326 3.78 17.36 -3.34
N ALA A 327 3.08 16.74 -4.28
CA ALA A 327 3.70 16.19 -5.48
C ALA A 327 3.38 17.09 -6.68
N ILE A 328 4.43 17.62 -7.30
CA ILE A 328 4.38 18.51 -8.45
C ILE A 328 4.60 17.67 -9.71
N PRO A 329 3.62 17.60 -10.62
CA PRO A 329 3.77 16.87 -11.88
C PRO A 329 4.84 17.51 -12.77
N VAL A 330 5.69 16.68 -13.35
CA VAL A 330 6.72 17.08 -14.32
C VAL A 330 6.56 16.26 -15.58
N LEU A 331 6.45 16.93 -16.72
CA LEU A 331 6.33 16.30 -18.02
C LEU A 331 7.33 16.94 -18.99
N ARG A 332 8.03 16.09 -19.71
CA ARG A 332 8.76 16.43 -20.93
C ARG A 332 8.32 15.48 -22.04
N PRO A 333 7.91 15.98 -23.22
CA PRO A 333 7.50 15.14 -24.33
C PRO A 333 8.50 14.04 -24.65
N LEU A 334 8.01 12.80 -24.82
CA LEU A 334 8.82 11.65 -25.23
C LEU A 334 9.27 11.78 -26.69
N THR A 335 8.49 12.48 -27.51
CA THR A 335 8.81 12.77 -28.90
C THR A 335 8.58 14.24 -29.21
N GLY A 336 9.24 14.75 -30.26
CA GLY A 336 8.94 16.08 -30.82
C GLY A 336 7.65 16.12 -31.65
N HIS A 337 6.94 14.99 -31.76
CA HIS A 337 5.68 14.91 -32.49
C HIS A 337 4.57 15.59 -31.68
N GLN A 338 3.70 16.32 -32.38
CA GLN A 338 2.47 16.89 -31.84
C GLN A 338 1.30 16.05 -32.36
N PRO A 339 0.73 15.12 -31.55
CA PRO A 339 -0.36 14.27 -31.98
C PRO A 339 -1.58 15.13 -32.34
N LYS A 340 -2.14 14.93 -33.53
CA LYS A 340 -3.41 15.56 -33.95
C LYS A 340 -4.59 14.79 -33.36
N LEU A 341 -4.75 14.83 -32.04
CA LEU A 341 -5.87 14.19 -31.34
C LEU A 341 -7.00 15.19 -31.12
N ASP A 342 -8.18 14.92 -31.70
CA ASP A 342 -9.39 15.66 -31.35
C ASP A 342 -10.03 15.05 -30.10
N VAL A 343 -9.49 15.45 -28.94
CA VAL A 343 -9.94 14.96 -27.63
C VAL A 343 -11.43 15.25 -27.40
N GLY A 344 -11.98 16.32 -28.01
CA GLY A 344 -13.39 16.68 -27.88
C GLY A 344 -14.35 15.67 -28.50
N ARG A 345 -13.90 14.91 -29.52
CA ARG A 345 -14.72 13.88 -30.19
C ARG A 345 -14.90 12.60 -29.40
N TYR A 346 -14.05 12.33 -28.41
CA TYR A 346 -14.19 11.11 -27.62
C TYR A 346 -15.50 11.15 -26.82
N VAL A 347 -16.33 10.13 -26.98
CA VAL A 347 -17.59 10.01 -26.24
C VAL A 347 -17.32 9.55 -24.80
N ASN A 348 -16.41 8.59 -24.61
CA ASN A 348 -16.04 8.08 -23.30
C ASN A 348 -15.05 9.04 -22.61
N PRO A 349 -15.34 9.55 -21.40
CA PRO A 349 -14.45 10.46 -20.68
C PRO A 349 -13.06 9.89 -20.39
N ILE A 350 -12.92 8.57 -20.25
CA ILE A 350 -11.61 7.91 -20.07
C ILE A 350 -10.67 8.29 -21.22
N ASP A 351 -11.16 8.22 -22.45
CA ASP A 351 -10.37 8.52 -23.64
C ASP A 351 -10.00 10.00 -23.72
N ARG A 352 -10.83 10.89 -23.15
CA ARG A 352 -10.51 12.31 -23.06
C ARG A 352 -9.33 12.57 -22.12
N PHE A 353 -9.35 11.99 -20.93
CA PHE A 353 -8.28 12.19 -19.95
C PHE A 353 -6.97 11.55 -20.40
N VAL A 354 -7.03 10.34 -20.97
CA VAL A 354 -5.85 9.66 -21.51
C VAL A 354 -5.33 10.42 -22.74
N GLY A 355 -6.19 10.78 -23.69
CA GLY A 355 -5.81 11.56 -24.88
C GLY A 355 -5.17 12.90 -24.53
N SER A 356 -5.70 13.61 -23.52
CA SER A 356 -5.12 14.87 -23.03
C SER A 356 -3.69 14.71 -22.54
N LYS A 357 -3.40 13.63 -21.79
CA LYS A 357 -2.05 13.34 -21.33
C LYS A 357 -1.12 12.93 -22.47
N LEU A 358 -1.59 12.10 -23.40
CA LEU A 358 -0.81 11.66 -24.55
C LEU A 358 -0.40 12.82 -25.47
N MET A 359 -1.26 13.84 -25.64
CA MET A 359 -0.88 15.07 -26.35
C MET A 359 0.28 15.80 -25.67
N LYS A 360 0.24 15.95 -24.34
CA LYS A 360 1.34 16.57 -23.58
C LYS A 360 2.66 15.80 -23.71
N LEU A 361 2.59 14.49 -23.88
CA LEU A 361 3.76 13.61 -24.02
C LEU A 361 4.26 13.43 -25.46
N GLY A 362 3.56 13.99 -26.44
CA GLY A 362 3.91 13.78 -27.84
C GLY A 362 3.67 12.33 -28.30
N LEU A 363 2.70 11.63 -27.72
CA LEU A 363 2.42 10.22 -28.01
C LEU A 363 1.16 10.08 -28.87
N THR A 364 1.30 9.42 -30.01
CA THR A 364 0.16 9.00 -30.83
C THR A 364 -0.35 7.66 -30.30
N PRO A 365 -1.64 7.53 -29.93
CA PRO A 365 -2.23 6.26 -29.54
C PRO A 365 -2.11 5.23 -30.67
N SER A 366 -1.90 3.96 -30.32
CA SER A 366 -2.03 2.88 -31.28
C SER A 366 -3.46 2.78 -31.80
N GLU A 367 -3.60 2.25 -33.01
CA GLU A 367 -4.90 1.98 -33.64
C GLU A 367 -5.77 1.06 -32.77
N SER A 368 -7.07 0.96 -33.09
CA SER A 368 -7.95 0.00 -32.42
C SER A 368 -7.51 -1.43 -32.70
N CYS A 369 -7.65 -2.32 -31.73
CA CYS A 369 -7.40 -3.74 -31.92
C CYS A 369 -8.43 -4.36 -32.86
N THR A 370 -8.04 -5.47 -33.49
CA THR A 370 -8.95 -6.28 -34.31
C THR A 370 -10.07 -6.88 -33.46
N ASP A 371 -11.17 -7.31 -34.09
CA ASP A 371 -12.28 -7.93 -33.36
C ASP A 371 -11.92 -9.25 -32.68
N ALA A 372 -11.00 -10.02 -33.27
CA ALA A 372 -10.48 -11.25 -32.65
C ALA A 372 -9.67 -10.93 -31.38
N GLU A 373 -8.78 -9.94 -31.45
CA GLU A 373 -8.02 -9.46 -30.29
C GLU A 373 -8.95 -8.90 -29.21
N PHE A 374 -9.94 -8.09 -29.59
CA PHE A 374 -10.95 -7.54 -28.68
C PHE A 374 -11.71 -8.66 -27.95
N LEU A 375 -12.27 -9.63 -28.68
CA LEU A 375 -13.08 -10.70 -28.10
C LEU A 375 -12.25 -11.57 -27.15
N ARG A 376 -11.04 -11.97 -27.55
CA ARG A 376 -10.14 -12.76 -26.71
C ARG A 376 -9.78 -12.00 -25.44
N ARG A 377 -9.36 -10.75 -25.57
CA ARG A 377 -8.97 -9.90 -24.44
C ARG A 377 -10.11 -9.69 -23.47
N LEU A 378 -11.27 -9.34 -23.98
CA LEU A 378 -12.47 -9.09 -23.19
C LEU A 378 -12.93 -10.36 -22.45
N SER A 379 -12.91 -11.52 -23.10
CA SER A 379 -13.32 -12.80 -22.49
C SER A 379 -12.37 -13.22 -21.37
N ILE A 380 -11.06 -13.09 -21.59
CA ILE A 380 -10.07 -13.39 -20.55
C ILE A 380 -10.24 -12.44 -19.36
N ASP A 381 -10.41 -11.14 -19.63
CA ASP A 381 -10.40 -10.13 -18.57
C ASP A 381 -11.69 -10.09 -17.76
N LEU A 382 -12.84 -10.30 -18.40
CA LEU A 382 -14.13 -10.32 -17.72
C LEU A 382 -14.48 -11.67 -17.11
N THR A 383 -14.18 -12.78 -17.79
CA THR A 383 -14.69 -14.10 -17.39
C THR A 383 -13.60 -15.14 -17.11
N GLY A 384 -12.32 -14.81 -17.33
CA GLY A 384 -11.22 -15.75 -17.12
C GLY A 384 -11.29 -16.97 -18.05
N THR A 385 -11.82 -16.81 -19.27
CA THR A 385 -12.03 -17.89 -20.24
C THR A 385 -11.65 -17.48 -21.65
N LEU A 386 -11.31 -18.47 -22.48
CA LEU A 386 -11.22 -18.25 -23.92
C LEU A 386 -12.64 -18.28 -24.54
N PRO A 387 -12.90 -17.51 -25.59
CA PRO A 387 -14.11 -17.69 -26.40
C PRO A 387 -14.05 -19.04 -27.14
N SER A 388 -15.21 -19.65 -27.39
CA SER A 388 -15.28 -20.88 -28.19
C SER A 388 -15.12 -20.56 -29.68
N PRO A 389 -14.74 -21.54 -30.53
CA PRO A 389 -14.64 -21.33 -31.98
C PRO A 389 -15.91 -20.75 -32.59
N ASP A 390 -17.08 -21.21 -32.17
CA ASP A 390 -18.35 -20.73 -32.72
C ASP A 390 -18.70 -19.32 -32.27
N GLU A 391 -18.35 -18.96 -31.02
CA GLU A 391 -18.46 -17.58 -30.57
C GLU A 391 -17.53 -16.64 -31.35
N VAL A 392 -16.29 -17.07 -31.62
CA VAL A 392 -15.35 -16.29 -32.44
C VAL A 392 -15.91 -16.10 -33.85
N LYS A 393 -16.35 -17.19 -34.52
CA LYS A 393 -16.94 -17.11 -35.87
C LYS A 393 -18.15 -16.16 -35.89
N ALA A 394 -19.07 -16.29 -34.93
CA ALA A 394 -20.27 -15.46 -34.86
C ALA A 394 -19.95 -13.98 -34.61
N PHE A 395 -18.95 -13.68 -33.77
CA PHE A 395 -18.55 -12.31 -33.49
C PHE A 395 -17.82 -11.63 -34.66
N LEU A 396 -17.00 -12.41 -35.38
CA LEU A 396 -16.28 -11.92 -36.56
C LEU A 396 -17.21 -11.72 -37.77
N SER A 397 -18.28 -12.50 -37.89
CA SER A 397 -19.27 -12.33 -38.97
C SER A 397 -20.32 -11.24 -38.70
N ASP A 398 -20.51 -10.84 -37.43
CA ASP A 398 -21.39 -9.73 -37.06
C ASP A 398 -20.77 -8.39 -37.48
N ASN A 399 -21.46 -7.63 -38.34
CA ASN A 399 -21.03 -6.30 -38.81
C ASN A 399 -21.77 -5.15 -38.10
N SER A 400 -22.55 -5.43 -37.05
CA SER A 400 -23.29 -4.42 -36.32
C SER A 400 -22.34 -3.48 -35.56
N GLN A 401 -22.61 -2.18 -35.60
CA GLN A 401 -21.78 -1.16 -34.93
C GLN A 401 -21.75 -1.33 -33.40
N ASP A 402 -22.79 -1.95 -32.82
CA ASP A 402 -22.94 -2.15 -31.38
C ASP A 402 -22.41 -3.50 -30.87
N LYS A 403 -21.85 -4.35 -31.74
CA LYS A 403 -21.48 -5.74 -31.40
C LYS A 403 -20.53 -5.82 -30.20
N ARG A 404 -19.57 -4.90 -30.10
CA ARG A 404 -18.62 -4.83 -28.98
C ARG A 404 -19.34 -4.51 -27.66
N SER A 405 -20.24 -3.53 -27.66
CA SER A 405 -21.05 -3.17 -26.50
C SER A 405 -22.00 -4.30 -26.08
N ARG A 406 -22.68 -4.95 -27.03
CA ARG A 406 -23.52 -6.12 -26.74
C ARG A 406 -22.72 -7.27 -26.13
N LYS A 407 -21.52 -7.53 -26.65
CA LYS A 407 -20.62 -8.57 -26.11
C LYS A 407 -20.15 -8.25 -24.69
N ILE A 408 -19.85 -6.99 -24.38
CA ILE A 408 -19.55 -6.55 -23.00
C ILE A 408 -20.71 -6.86 -22.06
N GLU A 409 -21.95 -6.45 -22.41
CA GLU A 409 -23.13 -6.71 -21.57
C GLU A 409 -23.41 -8.20 -21.38
N GLU A 410 -23.19 -8.99 -22.42
CA GLU A 410 -23.39 -10.43 -22.40
C GLU A 410 -22.39 -11.11 -21.45
N LEU A 411 -21.09 -10.78 -21.55
CA LEU A 411 -20.06 -11.34 -20.68
C LEU A 411 -20.25 -10.95 -19.20
N LEU A 412 -20.66 -9.71 -18.91
CA LEU A 412 -20.95 -9.24 -17.54
C LEU A 412 -22.14 -9.97 -16.87
N LYS A 413 -22.97 -10.64 -17.66
CA LYS A 413 -24.11 -11.44 -17.16
C LYS A 413 -23.75 -12.91 -16.93
N ARG A 414 -22.60 -13.39 -17.42
CA ARG A 414 -22.21 -14.79 -17.27
C ARG A 414 -21.82 -15.13 -15.82
N PRO A 415 -22.13 -16.36 -15.35
CA PRO A 415 -21.60 -16.87 -14.08
C PRO A 415 -20.08 -16.80 -13.99
N ALA A 416 -19.38 -16.99 -15.10
CA ALA A 416 -17.93 -16.91 -15.18
C ALA A 416 -17.37 -15.52 -14.82
N TYR A 417 -18.11 -14.43 -15.06
CA TYR A 417 -17.71 -13.09 -14.60
C TYR A 417 -17.65 -13.03 -13.07
N ALA A 418 -18.71 -13.50 -12.41
CA ALA A 418 -18.77 -13.53 -10.95
C ALA A 418 -17.66 -14.42 -10.39
N ALA A 419 -17.44 -15.61 -10.96
CA ALA A 419 -16.38 -16.52 -10.53
C ALA A 419 -14.97 -15.92 -10.68
N TRP A 420 -14.72 -15.22 -11.79
CA TRP A 420 -13.44 -14.60 -12.04
C TRP A 420 -13.13 -13.46 -11.07
N TRP A 421 -14.07 -12.55 -10.86
CA TRP A 421 -13.88 -11.44 -9.92
C TRP A 421 -13.92 -11.86 -8.46
N THR A 422 -14.58 -12.98 -8.14
CA THR A 422 -14.48 -13.63 -6.82
C THR A 422 -13.03 -14.00 -6.51
N ASN A 423 -12.29 -14.55 -7.49
CA ASN A 423 -10.88 -14.87 -7.28
C ASN A 423 -10.05 -13.65 -6.97
N LYS A 424 -10.24 -12.57 -7.73
CA LYS A 424 -9.51 -11.31 -7.53
C LYS A 424 -9.79 -10.72 -6.15
N LEU A 425 -11.06 -10.68 -5.74
CA LEU A 425 -11.44 -10.24 -4.39
C LEU A 425 -10.83 -11.13 -3.30
N CYS A 426 -10.89 -12.46 -3.46
CA CYS A 426 -10.25 -13.39 -2.55
C CYS A 426 -8.74 -13.15 -2.39
N ASP A 427 -8.04 -12.71 -3.45
CA ASP A 427 -6.61 -12.44 -3.41
C ASP A 427 -6.30 -11.31 -2.42
N PHE A 428 -6.89 -10.12 -2.60
CA PHE A 428 -6.58 -8.96 -1.74
C PHE A 428 -7.39 -8.89 -0.45
N THR A 429 -8.41 -9.75 -0.25
CA THR A 429 -9.02 -9.96 1.07
C THR A 429 -8.34 -11.09 1.88
N GLY A 430 -7.35 -11.78 1.29
CA GLY A 430 -6.51 -12.80 1.94
C GLY A 430 -7.24 -14.10 2.27
N CYS A 431 -8.02 -14.62 1.33
CA CYS A 431 -8.72 -15.91 1.46
C CYS A 431 -7.74 -17.09 1.28
N ASN A 432 -6.92 -17.34 2.32
CA ASN A 432 -5.92 -18.41 2.35
C ASN A 432 -6.35 -19.55 3.30
N PRO A 433 -6.62 -20.77 2.79
CA PRO A 433 -7.01 -21.94 3.59
C PRO A 433 -6.07 -22.24 4.77
N ALA A 434 -4.76 -22.06 4.60
CA ALA A 434 -3.76 -22.33 5.64
C ALA A 434 -3.81 -21.31 6.79
N SER A 435 -4.25 -20.07 6.51
CA SER A 435 -4.29 -18.99 7.50
C SER A 435 -5.55 -18.99 8.38
N ILE A 436 -6.62 -19.71 7.98
CA ILE A 436 -7.96 -19.64 8.61
C ILE A 436 -8.18 -20.81 9.61
N ASN A 437 -7.10 -21.50 10.04
CA ASN A 437 -7.15 -22.61 11.00
C ASN A 437 -6.38 -22.34 12.31
N SER A 438 -6.78 -23.01 13.39
CA SER A 438 -6.08 -23.06 14.68
C SER A 438 -4.74 -23.81 14.56
N LEU A 439 -3.78 -23.44 15.40
CA LEU A 439 -2.33 -23.74 15.38
C LEU A 439 -1.89 -25.23 15.41
N LEU A 440 -2.80 -26.20 15.28
CA LEU A 440 -2.47 -27.62 15.28
C LEU A 440 -2.79 -28.23 13.91
N GLU A 441 -1.72 -28.73 13.28
CA GLU A 441 -1.66 -29.52 12.04
C GLU A 441 -1.88 -28.80 10.69
N VAL A 442 -0.98 -29.15 9.76
CA VAL A 442 -0.87 -28.70 8.38
C VAL A 442 -2.22 -28.83 7.65
N ALA A 443 -2.77 -27.72 7.17
CA ALA A 443 -3.88 -27.62 6.21
C ALA A 443 -4.99 -28.70 6.33
N THR A 444 -5.79 -28.64 7.41
CA THR A 444 -6.99 -29.48 7.54
C THR A 444 -7.99 -29.21 6.42
N GLU A 445 -8.78 -30.24 6.02
CA GLU A 445 -9.96 -30.09 5.14
C GLU A 445 -10.89 -28.96 5.60
N GLU A 446 -10.89 -28.66 6.90
CA GLU A 446 -11.62 -27.55 7.51
C GLU A 446 -11.19 -26.17 6.99
N GLY A 447 -9.88 -25.92 6.82
CA GLY A 447 -9.38 -24.67 6.23
C GLY A 447 -9.86 -24.48 4.78
N TYR A 448 -9.81 -25.55 3.98
CA TYR A 448 -10.35 -25.54 2.61
C TYR A 448 -11.87 -25.37 2.58
N ARG A 449 -12.59 -25.97 3.52
CA ARG A 449 -14.04 -25.79 3.66
C ARG A 449 -14.39 -24.32 3.95
N LYS A 450 -13.70 -23.69 4.90
CA LYS A 450 -13.92 -22.27 5.22
C LYS A 450 -13.56 -21.34 4.05
N ALA A 451 -12.43 -21.58 3.39
CA ALA A 451 -12.05 -20.82 2.20
C ALA A 451 -13.05 -20.99 1.05
N SER A 452 -13.61 -22.20 0.86
CA SER A 452 -14.66 -22.45 -0.13
C SER A 452 -15.94 -21.69 0.23
N GLN A 453 -16.37 -21.71 1.50
CA GLN A 453 -17.51 -20.90 1.95
C GLN A 453 -17.29 -19.39 1.75
N TRP A 454 -16.06 -18.92 1.94
CA TRP A 454 -15.69 -17.53 1.67
C TRP A 454 -15.82 -17.21 0.18
N TYR A 455 -15.22 -18.04 -0.68
CA TYR A 455 -15.36 -17.92 -2.12
C TYR A 455 -16.84 -17.89 -2.55
N ASP A 456 -17.64 -18.85 -2.08
CA ASP A 456 -19.05 -18.98 -2.46
C ASP A 456 -19.88 -17.76 -2.06
N TRP A 457 -19.61 -17.18 -0.88
CA TRP A 457 -20.29 -15.97 -0.43
C TRP A 457 -19.93 -14.74 -1.28
N ILE A 458 -18.64 -14.53 -1.59
CA ILE A 458 -18.25 -13.43 -2.49
C ILE A 458 -18.89 -13.64 -3.87
N TYR A 459 -18.85 -14.87 -4.39
CA TYR A 459 -19.47 -15.24 -5.66
C TYR A 459 -20.96 -14.89 -5.69
N GLU A 460 -21.71 -15.28 -4.65
CA GLU A 460 -23.13 -14.96 -4.50
C GLU A 460 -23.36 -13.45 -4.62
N LYS A 461 -22.64 -12.65 -3.83
CA LYS A 461 -22.79 -11.18 -3.83
C LYS A 461 -22.46 -10.55 -5.18
N ILE A 462 -21.42 -11.01 -5.88
CA ILE A 462 -21.10 -10.50 -7.23
C ILE A 462 -22.15 -10.94 -8.25
N SER A 463 -22.65 -12.18 -8.15
CA SER A 463 -23.67 -12.71 -9.06
C SER A 463 -24.99 -11.92 -8.97
N GLU A 464 -25.35 -11.50 -7.76
CA GLU A 464 -26.51 -10.63 -7.45
C GLU A 464 -26.25 -9.14 -7.75
N ASN A 465 -25.05 -8.79 -8.24
CA ASN A 465 -24.62 -7.41 -8.48
C ASN A 465 -24.75 -6.51 -7.24
N LYS A 466 -24.42 -7.05 -6.05
CA LYS A 466 -24.30 -6.24 -4.83
C LYS A 466 -23.19 -5.22 -5.00
N SER A 467 -23.35 -4.07 -4.35
CA SER A 467 -22.34 -3.02 -4.43
C SER A 467 -21.04 -3.46 -3.77
N TYR A 468 -19.90 -2.91 -4.20
CA TYR A 468 -18.63 -3.14 -3.52
C TYR A 468 -18.68 -2.67 -2.05
N ALA A 469 -19.47 -1.63 -1.75
CA ALA A 469 -19.70 -1.18 -0.38
C ALA A 469 -20.46 -2.23 0.48
N ASP A 470 -21.38 -3.00 -0.10
CA ASP A 470 -22.08 -4.09 0.60
C ASP A 470 -21.19 -5.29 0.84
N LEU A 471 -20.32 -5.62 -0.13
CA LEU A 471 -19.26 -6.62 0.04
C LEU A 471 -18.33 -6.24 1.20
N ALA A 472 -17.87 -4.98 1.23
CA ALA A 472 -17.02 -4.48 2.30
C ALA A 472 -17.75 -4.46 3.66
N GLU A 473 -19.02 -4.04 3.72
CA GLU A 473 -19.83 -4.08 4.95
C GLU A 473 -19.99 -5.52 5.47
N GLY A 474 -20.32 -6.45 4.57
CA GLY A 474 -20.49 -7.86 4.90
C GLY A 474 -19.22 -8.52 5.42
N ILE A 475 -18.03 -8.01 5.09
CA ILE A 475 -16.75 -8.45 5.66
C ILE A 475 -16.48 -7.70 6.98
N ILE A 476 -16.53 -6.37 6.96
CA ILE A 476 -16.10 -5.52 8.08
C ILE A 476 -16.97 -5.72 9.31
N LEU A 477 -18.29 -5.83 9.14
CA LEU A 477 -19.24 -6.01 10.24
C LEU A 477 -19.59 -7.48 10.52
N ALA A 478 -18.90 -8.43 9.87
CA ALA A 478 -19.17 -9.86 10.08
C ALA A 478 -18.96 -10.23 11.57
N ASN A 479 -19.94 -10.92 12.16
CA ASN A 479 -19.80 -11.44 13.52
C ASN A 479 -19.11 -12.82 13.46
N PRO A 480 -17.91 -13.01 14.05
CA PRO A 480 -17.20 -14.29 14.03
C PRO A 480 -17.97 -15.46 14.67
N ASN A 481 -18.95 -15.16 15.54
CA ASN A 481 -19.80 -16.15 16.20
C ASN A 481 -20.99 -16.61 15.34
N HIS A 482 -21.28 -15.91 14.25
CA HIS A 482 -22.33 -16.31 13.32
C HIS A 482 -21.72 -17.13 12.18
N GLY A 483 -22.54 -18.01 11.57
CA GLY A 483 -22.16 -18.70 10.36
C GLY A 483 -22.06 -17.76 9.15
N VAL A 484 -21.53 -18.28 8.04
CA VAL A 484 -21.54 -17.59 6.75
C VAL A 484 -22.99 -17.37 6.30
N GLY A 485 -23.30 -16.21 5.73
CA GLY A 485 -24.62 -15.86 5.24
C GLY A 485 -24.77 -14.36 5.04
N GLN A 486 -25.23 -13.64 6.07
CA GLN A 486 -25.33 -12.18 6.02
C GLN A 486 -23.96 -11.48 5.96
N GLY A 487 -22.90 -12.13 6.42
CA GLY A 487 -21.52 -11.61 6.34
C GLY A 487 -20.48 -12.72 6.17
N MET A 488 -19.21 -12.34 6.17
CA MET A 488 -18.06 -13.22 6.00
C MET A 488 -17.17 -13.28 7.26
N PRO A 489 -17.52 -14.09 8.26
CA PRO A 489 -16.78 -14.18 9.52
C PRO A 489 -15.35 -14.72 9.38
N HIS A 490 -15.10 -15.58 8.39
CA HIS A 490 -13.79 -16.24 8.19
C HIS A 490 -12.66 -15.26 7.86
N PHE A 491 -12.98 -14.05 7.41
CA PHE A 491 -12.00 -12.97 7.27
C PHE A 491 -11.29 -12.67 8.59
N TRP A 492 -12.03 -12.69 9.71
CA TRP A 492 -11.55 -12.34 11.05
C TRP A 492 -10.87 -13.50 11.77
N THR A 493 -11.00 -14.73 11.28
CA THR A 493 -10.41 -15.92 11.92
C THR A 493 -9.00 -16.23 11.42
N ARG A 494 -8.38 -15.30 10.69
CA ARG A 494 -7.03 -15.46 10.14
C ARG A 494 -5.98 -15.31 11.23
N GLN A 495 -4.95 -16.17 11.19
CA GLN A 495 -3.84 -16.13 12.14
C GLN A 495 -3.10 -14.78 12.14
N SER A 496 -3.10 -14.07 11.00
CA SER A 496 -2.49 -12.75 10.85
C SER A 496 -3.31 -11.59 11.41
N LEU A 497 -4.48 -11.83 12.02
CA LEU A 497 -5.34 -10.80 12.63
C LEU A 497 -5.52 -10.98 14.14
N LYS A 498 -4.58 -11.66 14.80
CA LYS A 498 -4.66 -11.90 16.25
C LYS A 498 -4.50 -10.62 17.05
N GLU A 499 -3.57 -9.77 16.65
CA GLU A 499 -3.32 -8.50 17.31
C GLU A 499 -4.12 -7.37 16.65
N PRO A 500 -4.62 -6.37 17.42
CA PRO A 500 -5.32 -5.20 16.88
C PRO A 500 -4.49 -4.44 15.83
N LYS A 501 -3.18 -4.39 16.02
CA LYS A 501 -2.23 -3.73 15.12
C LYS A 501 -2.18 -4.39 13.74
N ASP A 502 -2.09 -5.73 13.69
CA ASP A 502 -2.04 -6.48 12.43
C ASP A 502 -3.39 -6.38 11.70
N THR A 503 -4.46 -6.36 12.49
CA THR A 503 -5.82 -6.16 12.01
C THR A 503 -6.00 -4.80 11.33
N ALA A 504 -5.55 -3.72 11.97
CA ALA A 504 -5.57 -2.39 11.39
C ALA A 504 -4.78 -2.32 10.08
N MET A 505 -3.59 -2.91 10.02
CA MET A 505 -2.78 -2.96 8.80
C MET A 505 -3.48 -3.73 7.69
N SER A 506 -4.06 -4.89 8.00
CA SER A 506 -4.82 -5.70 7.06
C SER A 506 -6.03 -4.96 6.49
N VAL A 507 -6.80 -4.26 7.33
CA VAL A 507 -7.96 -3.47 6.88
C VAL A 507 -7.52 -2.27 6.04
N ALA A 508 -6.48 -1.53 6.48
CA ALA A 508 -5.95 -0.40 5.73
C ALA A 508 -5.43 -0.82 4.35
N HIS A 509 -4.71 -1.94 4.28
CA HIS A 509 -4.21 -2.46 3.02
C HIS A 509 -5.35 -2.95 2.12
N SER A 510 -6.25 -3.80 2.65
CA SER A 510 -7.31 -4.45 1.85
C SER A 510 -8.35 -3.46 1.33
N PHE A 511 -8.73 -2.44 2.11
CA PHE A 511 -9.86 -1.56 1.75
C PHE A 511 -9.44 -0.12 1.43
N LEU A 512 -8.31 0.37 1.95
CA LEU A 512 -7.87 1.74 1.71
C LEU A 512 -6.67 1.82 0.74
N GLY A 513 -5.92 0.73 0.54
CA GLY A 513 -4.67 0.77 -0.22
C GLY A 513 -3.60 1.64 0.45
N ILE A 514 -3.63 1.69 1.78
CA ILE A 514 -2.69 2.47 2.61
C ILE A 514 -1.75 1.52 3.34
N GLN A 515 -0.47 1.89 3.37
CA GLN A 515 0.58 1.19 4.12
C GLN A 515 0.85 1.89 5.46
N LEU A 516 0.52 1.23 6.57
CA LEU A 516 0.70 1.74 7.93
C LEU A 516 1.90 1.11 8.67
N GLN A 517 2.62 0.19 8.03
CA GLN A 517 3.75 -0.58 8.59
C GLN A 517 4.77 0.34 9.27
N CYS A 518 5.26 1.37 8.56
CA CYS A 518 6.27 2.26 9.13
C CYS A 518 5.71 3.11 10.29
N ALA A 519 4.40 3.42 10.26
CA ALA A 519 3.72 4.20 11.28
C ALA A 519 3.62 3.47 12.63
N GLU A 520 3.80 2.15 12.67
CA GLU A 520 3.82 1.37 13.91
C GLU A 520 4.89 1.86 14.89
N CYS A 521 6.10 2.09 14.39
CA CYS A 521 7.26 2.42 15.22
C CYS A 521 7.68 3.89 15.16
N HIS A 522 7.44 4.58 14.04
CA HIS A 522 7.84 5.98 13.84
C HIS A 522 6.94 6.69 12.82
N LYS A 523 7.04 8.02 12.68
CA LYS A 523 6.36 8.73 11.57
C LYS A 523 6.82 8.16 10.23
N HIS A 524 5.89 7.92 9.31
CA HIS A 524 6.23 7.44 7.97
C HIS A 524 7.17 8.45 7.25
N PRO A 525 8.33 8.05 6.71
CA PRO A 525 9.31 8.99 6.16
C PRO A 525 8.80 9.76 4.93
N PHE A 526 7.94 9.11 4.14
CA PHE A 526 7.44 9.60 2.84
C PHE A 526 5.91 9.71 2.79
N ASP A 527 5.24 9.64 3.94
CA ASP A 527 3.78 9.70 4.03
C ASP A 527 3.39 10.55 5.25
N GLN A 528 2.14 10.95 5.32
CA GLN A 528 1.59 11.77 6.39
C GLN A 528 1.31 10.98 7.68
N TRP A 529 1.39 9.65 7.64
CA TRP A 529 1.00 8.80 8.76
C TRP A 529 1.94 8.92 9.96
N THR A 530 1.33 9.12 11.12
CA THR A 530 2.01 9.19 12.40
C THR A 530 1.72 7.96 13.24
N GLN A 531 2.56 7.74 14.26
CA GLN A 531 2.31 6.68 15.22
C GLN A 531 0.98 6.84 15.96
N ASN A 532 0.54 8.07 16.20
CA ASN A 532 -0.77 8.33 16.82
C ASN A 532 -1.91 7.90 15.89
N ASP A 533 -1.79 8.18 14.59
CA ASP A 533 -2.81 7.77 13.61
C ASP A 533 -2.93 6.25 13.56
N PHE A 534 -1.79 5.55 13.64
CA PHE A 534 -1.74 4.10 13.69
C PHE A 534 -2.36 3.54 14.98
N VAL A 535 -1.96 4.05 16.14
CA VAL A 535 -2.45 3.60 17.45
C VAL A 535 -3.96 3.86 17.58
N ASP A 536 -4.43 5.05 17.19
CA ASP A 536 -5.85 5.38 17.21
C ASP A 536 -6.66 4.45 16.31
N PHE A 537 -6.15 4.17 15.10
CA PHE A 537 -6.82 3.27 14.16
C PHE A 537 -6.81 1.80 14.63
N ALA A 538 -5.70 1.33 15.21
CA ALA A 538 -5.59 0.01 15.83
C ALA A 538 -6.53 -0.15 17.03
N GLY A 539 -6.78 0.93 17.79
CA GLY A 539 -7.68 0.92 18.93
C GLY A 539 -9.12 0.52 18.60
N PHE A 540 -9.58 0.69 17.34
CA PHE A 540 -10.92 0.24 16.92
C PHE A 540 -11.04 -1.30 16.87
N PHE A 541 -9.91 -2.02 16.84
CA PHE A 541 -9.87 -3.48 16.80
C PHE A 541 -9.47 -4.08 18.15
N ASP A 542 -9.33 -3.27 19.20
CA ASP A 542 -9.00 -3.73 20.55
C ASP A 542 -10.20 -4.50 21.16
N PRO A 543 -10.02 -5.76 21.60
CA PRO A 543 -11.06 -6.55 22.24
C PRO A 543 -11.68 -5.89 23.49
N SER A 544 -10.91 -5.09 24.23
CA SER A 544 -11.37 -4.37 25.43
C SER A 544 -12.37 -3.25 25.11
N VAL A 545 -12.37 -2.79 23.86
CA VAL A 545 -13.29 -1.78 23.32
C VAL A 545 -14.56 -2.44 22.75
N ASN A 546 -14.52 -3.76 22.50
CA ASN A 546 -15.63 -4.50 21.91
C ASN A 546 -16.55 -5.10 22.98
N SER A 547 -17.76 -4.53 23.11
CA SER A 547 -18.78 -4.93 24.09
C SER A 547 -19.37 -6.33 23.88
N ASP A 548 -19.15 -6.95 22.71
CA ASP A 548 -19.75 -8.24 22.35
C ASP A 548 -18.92 -9.47 22.77
N SER A 549 -17.79 -9.29 23.44
CA SER A 549 -17.04 -10.40 24.02
C SER A 549 -17.74 -10.94 25.28
N ARG A 550 -18.73 -11.83 25.09
CA ARG A 550 -19.34 -12.66 26.15
C ARG A 550 -18.36 -13.70 26.74
N ARG A 551 -17.12 -13.31 27.03
CA ARG A 551 -16.17 -14.09 27.82
C ARG A 551 -15.64 -13.23 28.96
N ARG A 552 -16.50 -13.12 29.99
CA ARG A 552 -16.25 -12.86 31.43
C ARG A 552 -17.45 -12.11 32.01
N LYS A 553 -18.61 -12.78 32.05
CA LYS A 553 -19.65 -12.44 33.03
C LYS A 553 -19.35 -13.23 34.28
N ASN A 554 -18.38 -12.75 35.05
CA ASN A 554 -18.27 -12.90 36.50
C ASN A 554 -16.97 -12.21 36.90
N GLU A 555 -17.12 -10.93 37.23
CA GLU A 555 -16.42 -10.14 38.23
C GLU A 555 -16.19 -8.70 37.76
N LEU A 556 -16.80 -7.79 38.55
CA LEU A 556 -16.68 -6.34 38.60
C LEU A 556 -16.85 -5.51 37.32
N SER A 557 -17.91 -4.72 37.35
CA SER A 557 -18.13 -3.44 36.68
C SER A 557 -16.83 -2.67 36.36
N ILE A 558 -16.28 -2.87 35.17
CA ILE A 558 -15.33 -1.94 34.56
C ILE A 558 -16.17 -0.98 33.71
N THR A 559 -16.25 0.27 34.18
CA THR A 559 -16.73 1.42 33.41
C THR A 559 -16.14 1.37 32.00
N THR A 560 -16.99 1.23 30.99
CA THR A 560 -16.66 1.51 29.59
C THR A 560 -16.12 2.93 29.53
N LYS A 561 -14.80 3.09 29.46
CA LYS A 561 -14.19 4.40 29.23
C LYS A 561 -14.70 4.89 27.88
N ASN A 562 -15.26 6.09 27.86
CA ASN A 562 -15.51 6.85 26.65
C ASN A 562 -14.17 7.08 25.94
N THR A 563 -13.78 6.15 25.06
CA THR A 563 -12.56 6.25 24.28
C THR A 563 -12.87 7.02 23.00
N GLU A 564 -12.18 8.13 22.81
CA GLU A 564 -12.19 8.92 21.58
C GLU A 564 -11.05 8.46 20.68
N LEU A 565 -11.36 7.92 19.50
CA LEU A 565 -10.36 7.44 18.52
C LEU A 565 -10.48 8.19 17.20
N SER A 566 -9.34 8.47 16.56
CA SER A 566 -9.24 9.11 15.25
C SER A 566 -9.34 8.09 14.11
N LEU A 567 -10.20 8.34 13.12
CA LEU A 567 -10.22 7.58 11.86
C LEU A 567 -9.22 8.17 10.87
N LEU A 568 -7.94 7.84 11.04
CA LEU A 568 -6.83 8.23 10.15
C LEU A 568 -6.89 9.72 9.75
N ARG A 569 -7.06 10.59 10.76
CA ARG A 569 -7.10 12.07 10.65
C ARG A 569 -8.33 12.65 9.95
N SER A 570 -9.31 11.83 9.58
CA SER A 570 -10.59 12.29 9.05
C SER A 570 -11.38 13.03 10.14
N HIS A 571 -11.79 12.29 11.18
CA HIS A 571 -12.47 12.85 12.35
C HIS A 571 -12.34 11.90 13.54
N THR A 572 -12.61 12.42 14.74
CA THR A 572 -12.63 11.65 15.98
C THR A 572 -14.02 11.04 16.21
N VAL A 573 -14.06 9.80 16.66
CA VAL A 573 -15.27 9.05 17.00
C VAL A 573 -15.26 8.72 18.49
N LYS A 574 -16.41 8.96 19.14
CA LYS A 574 -16.67 8.48 20.51
C LYS A 574 -17.28 7.09 20.45
N LEU A 575 -16.67 6.14 21.14
CA LEU A 575 -17.17 4.77 21.19
C LEU A 575 -18.12 4.60 22.40
N GLU A 576 -19.42 4.42 22.11
CA GLU A 576 -20.49 4.31 23.11
C GLU A 576 -20.97 2.85 23.30
N GLY A 577 -20.05 1.91 23.47
CA GLY A 577 -20.40 0.50 23.75
C GLY A 577 -21.17 -0.22 22.62
N LYS A 578 -21.00 0.23 21.38
CA LYS A 578 -21.46 -0.43 20.14
C LYS A 578 -20.25 -1.03 19.41
N ASP A 579 -20.50 -1.91 18.44
CA ASP A 579 -19.43 -2.50 17.62
C ASP A 579 -18.49 -1.41 17.07
N PRO A 580 -17.21 -1.39 17.49
CA PRO A 580 -16.26 -0.34 17.11
C PRO A 580 -15.90 -0.36 15.62
N ARG A 581 -16.33 -1.39 14.86
CA ARG A 581 -16.15 -1.47 13.41
C ARG A 581 -17.23 -0.71 12.64
N ARG A 582 -18.39 -0.41 13.26
CA ARG A 582 -19.48 0.34 12.61
C ARG A 582 -19.04 1.74 12.15
N PRO A 583 -18.36 2.55 13.00
CA PRO A 583 -17.86 3.85 12.56
C PRO A 583 -16.82 3.77 11.42
N ILE A 584 -16.01 2.71 11.38
CA ILE A 584 -15.08 2.48 10.26
C ILE A 584 -15.89 2.29 8.98
N MET A 585 -16.87 1.39 8.99
CA MET A 585 -17.68 1.11 7.80
C MET A 585 -18.47 2.33 7.32
N ASP A 586 -19.07 3.09 8.24
CA ASP A 586 -19.80 4.31 7.92
C ASP A 586 -18.86 5.34 7.28
N TRP A 587 -17.62 5.46 7.76
CA TRP A 587 -16.58 6.30 7.17
C TRP A 587 -16.09 5.83 5.80
N LEU A 588 -15.96 4.53 5.56
CA LEU A 588 -15.61 4.00 4.23
C LEU A 588 -16.66 4.38 3.17
N ARG A 589 -17.95 4.40 3.56
CA ARG A 589 -19.08 4.77 2.67
C ARG A 589 -19.23 6.26 2.44
N GLN A 590 -18.50 7.11 3.15
CA GLN A 590 -18.58 8.56 2.94
C GLN A 590 -18.11 8.93 1.52
N LYS A 591 -18.85 9.84 0.88
CA LYS A 591 -18.60 10.25 -0.51
C LYS A 591 -17.27 11.00 -0.70
N ASP A 592 -16.76 11.59 0.37
CA ASP A 592 -15.50 12.31 0.45
C ASP A 592 -14.35 11.46 1.03
N ASN A 593 -14.58 10.17 1.31
CA ASN A 593 -13.50 9.26 1.68
C ASN A 593 -12.44 9.21 0.56
N PRO A 594 -11.18 9.57 0.83
CA PRO A 594 -10.20 9.76 -0.23
C PRO A 594 -9.54 8.46 -0.72
N TRP A 595 -9.85 7.31 -0.12
CA TRP A 595 -9.14 6.04 -0.34
C TRP A 595 -10.06 4.90 -0.77
N PHE A 596 -11.16 4.64 -0.08
CA PHE A 596 -11.97 3.42 -0.26
C PHE A 596 -12.39 3.16 -1.70
N ALA A 597 -12.96 4.16 -2.37
CA ALA A 597 -13.35 4.04 -3.78
C ALA A 597 -12.14 4.13 -4.73
N ARG A 598 -11.10 4.91 -4.38
CA ARG A 598 -9.91 5.09 -5.22
C ARG A 598 -9.07 3.83 -5.31
N SER A 599 -8.84 3.16 -4.18
CA SER A 599 -8.06 1.93 -4.09
C SER A 599 -8.67 0.83 -4.96
N PHE A 600 -9.98 0.63 -4.83
CA PHE A 600 -10.69 -0.37 -5.62
C PHE A 600 -10.70 -0.03 -7.12
N VAL A 601 -11.00 1.22 -7.49
CA VAL A 601 -10.96 1.66 -8.90
C VAL A 601 -9.57 1.44 -9.51
N ASN A 602 -8.51 1.75 -8.78
CA ASN A 602 -7.14 1.60 -9.25
C ASN A 602 -6.74 0.12 -9.41
N ARG A 603 -7.13 -0.75 -8.49
CA ARG A 603 -6.94 -2.21 -8.61
C ARG A 603 -7.65 -2.79 -9.84
N VAL A 604 -8.89 -2.39 -10.05
CA VAL A 604 -9.66 -2.81 -11.24
C VAL A 604 -8.96 -2.32 -12.51
N TRP A 605 -8.54 -1.05 -12.54
CA TRP A 605 -7.80 -0.48 -13.66
C TRP A 605 -6.49 -1.23 -13.96
N ALA A 606 -5.64 -1.43 -12.94
CA ALA A 606 -4.39 -2.18 -13.08
C ALA A 606 -4.65 -3.62 -13.55
N GLY A 607 -5.76 -4.21 -13.11
CA GLY A 607 -6.24 -5.51 -13.57
C GLY A 607 -6.52 -5.60 -15.07
N TYR A 608 -6.71 -4.48 -15.79
CA TYR A 608 -6.86 -4.43 -17.25
C TYR A 608 -5.61 -3.94 -17.98
N PHE A 609 -4.83 -3.03 -17.38
CA PHE A 609 -3.71 -2.36 -18.04
C PHE A 609 -2.33 -2.81 -17.57
N ASN A 610 -2.24 -3.73 -16.61
CA ASN A 610 -1.01 -4.22 -15.94
C ASN A 610 -0.22 -3.14 -15.17
N VAL A 611 -0.69 -1.90 -15.20
CA VAL A 611 -0.13 -0.76 -14.45
C VAL A 611 -1.30 0.09 -13.95
N GLY A 612 -1.29 0.39 -12.66
CA GLY A 612 -2.29 1.25 -12.04
C GLY A 612 -2.16 2.70 -12.51
N ILE A 613 -3.21 3.48 -12.26
CA ILE A 613 -3.10 4.95 -12.35
C ILE A 613 -2.18 5.43 -11.21
N VAL A 614 -2.30 4.83 -10.02
CA VAL A 614 -1.28 4.83 -8.98
C VAL A 614 -0.54 3.50 -9.04
N GLU A 615 0.79 3.55 -9.09
CA GLU A 615 1.65 2.35 -9.17
C GLU A 615 2.78 2.50 -8.14
N PRO A 616 3.04 1.52 -7.25
CA PRO A 616 2.30 0.26 -7.05
C PRO A 616 0.81 0.44 -6.73
N THR A 617 0.00 -0.56 -7.07
CA THR A 617 -1.48 -0.45 -7.06
C THR A 617 -2.10 -0.23 -5.68
N ASP A 618 -1.35 -0.57 -4.64
CA ASP A 618 -1.70 -0.57 -3.22
C ASP A 618 -0.86 0.42 -2.39
N GLU A 619 -0.24 1.40 -3.04
CA GLU A 619 0.59 2.43 -2.41
C GLU A 619 -0.01 3.83 -2.62
N PHE A 620 -1.17 4.10 -1.99
CA PHE A 620 -1.80 5.41 -2.00
C PHE A 620 -1.18 6.34 -0.97
N THR A 621 -0.14 7.05 -1.39
CA THR A 621 0.54 8.05 -0.56
C THR A 621 0.54 9.41 -1.28
N PRO A 622 0.55 10.54 -0.57
CA PRO A 622 0.71 11.85 -1.18
C PRO A 622 2.02 12.01 -1.97
N SER A 623 3.04 11.22 -1.65
CA SER A 623 4.32 11.19 -2.37
C SER A 623 4.29 10.28 -3.60
N ASN A 624 3.29 9.40 -3.73
CA ASN A 624 3.03 8.57 -4.91
C ASN A 624 1.74 8.99 -5.63
N PRO A 625 1.72 10.16 -6.29
CA PRO A 625 0.53 10.67 -6.95
C PRO A 625 0.13 9.81 -8.17
N PRO A 626 -1.15 9.87 -8.58
CA PRO A 626 -1.62 9.19 -9.78
C PRO A 626 -0.94 9.73 -11.05
N SER A 627 -0.63 8.86 -12.00
CA SER A 627 -0.13 9.22 -13.33
C SER A 627 -1.13 10.07 -14.12
N ASN A 628 -2.43 9.92 -13.86
CA ASN A 628 -3.49 10.74 -14.44
C ASN A 628 -4.54 11.05 -13.35
N PRO A 629 -4.33 12.12 -12.55
CA PRO A 629 -5.22 12.45 -11.44
C PRO A 629 -6.66 12.72 -11.86
N GLU A 630 -6.87 13.37 -13.02
CA GLU A 630 -8.20 13.69 -13.55
C GLU A 630 -8.99 12.43 -13.89
N LEU A 631 -8.35 11.45 -14.53
CA LEU A 631 -8.93 10.15 -14.84
C LEU A 631 -9.37 9.41 -13.57
N LEU A 632 -8.47 9.27 -12.58
CA LEU A 632 -8.78 8.56 -11.34
C LEU A 632 -9.90 9.27 -10.58
N ASN A 633 -9.83 10.60 -10.44
CA ASN A 633 -10.85 11.39 -9.77
C ASN A 633 -12.23 11.24 -10.42
N TRP A 634 -12.29 11.24 -11.76
CA TRP A 634 -13.55 11.04 -12.48
C TRP A 634 -14.10 9.63 -12.27
N LEU A 635 -13.28 8.59 -12.46
CA LEU A 635 -13.69 7.20 -12.26
C LEU A 635 -14.21 6.96 -10.85
N THR A 636 -13.48 7.44 -9.83
CA THR A 636 -13.88 7.34 -8.42
C THR A 636 -15.21 8.04 -8.16
N LYS A 637 -15.38 9.29 -8.62
CA LYS A 637 -16.62 10.04 -8.41
C LYS A 637 -17.83 9.35 -9.07
N GLN A 638 -17.66 8.83 -10.28
CA GLN A 638 -18.74 8.13 -10.97
C GLN A 638 -19.01 6.74 -10.36
N PHE A 639 -18.00 6.03 -9.87
CA PHE A 639 -18.17 4.77 -9.14
C PHE A 639 -18.97 4.96 -7.84
N ILE A 640 -18.70 6.04 -7.09
CA ILE A 640 -19.52 6.40 -5.92
C ILE A 640 -20.95 6.74 -6.36
N LYS A 641 -21.12 7.49 -7.45
CA LYS A 641 -22.45 7.87 -7.98
C LYS A 641 -23.25 6.65 -8.48
N SER A 642 -22.60 5.62 -9.00
CA SER A 642 -23.24 4.36 -9.39
C SER A 642 -23.56 3.46 -8.20
N ASN A 643 -23.40 3.94 -6.96
CA ASN A 643 -23.52 3.16 -5.74
C ASN A 643 -22.53 1.99 -5.70
N TYR A 644 -21.27 2.26 -6.05
CA TYR A 644 -20.18 1.28 -6.04
C TYR A 644 -20.47 0.03 -6.92
N ASP A 645 -21.17 0.22 -8.04
CA ASP A 645 -21.49 -0.84 -9.01
C ASP A 645 -20.23 -1.29 -9.78
N MET A 646 -19.79 -2.52 -9.50
CA MET A 646 -18.62 -3.13 -10.15
C MET A 646 -18.83 -3.33 -11.65
N LYS A 647 -20.01 -3.82 -12.09
CA LYS A 647 -20.30 -4.03 -13.51
C LYS A 647 -20.29 -2.72 -14.27
N TRP A 648 -20.78 -1.63 -13.66
CA TRP A 648 -20.63 -0.29 -14.23
C TRP A 648 -19.16 0.06 -14.47
N LEU A 649 -18.27 -0.17 -13.50
CA LEU A 649 -16.85 0.17 -13.64
C LEU A 649 -16.18 -0.64 -14.75
N HIS A 650 -16.37 -1.97 -14.78
CA HIS A 650 -15.83 -2.83 -15.83
C HIS A 650 -16.34 -2.43 -17.22
N ARG A 651 -17.64 -2.11 -17.34
CA ARG A 651 -18.25 -1.64 -18.58
C ARG A 651 -17.61 -0.34 -19.06
N GLN A 652 -17.41 0.65 -18.18
CA GLN A 652 -16.80 1.93 -18.56
C GLN A 652 -15.39 1.74 -19.11
N ILE A 653 -14.57 0.93 -18.43
CA ILE A 653 -13.19 0.66 -18.84
C ILE A 653 -13.16 -0.08 -20.18
N THR A 654 -13.87 -1.20 -20.29
CA THR A 654 -13.85 -2.06 -21.50
C THR A 654 -14.49 -1.40 -22.72
N SER A 655 -15.40 -0.44 -22.53
CA SER A 655 -16.00 0.35 -23.60
C SER A 655 -15.11 1.53 -24.07
N SER A 656 -13.99 1.81 -23.39
CA SER A 656 -13.08 2.89 -23.80
C SER A 656 -12.24 2.49 -25.00
N GLN A 657 -11.92 3.45 -25.87
CA GLN A 657 -10.94 3.23 -26.94
C GLN A 657 -9.57 2.89 -26.36
N THR A 658 -9.22 3.45 -25.19
CA THR A 658 -8.00 3.19 -24.43
C THR A 658 -7.83 1.69 -24.13
N TYR A 659 -8.88 1.02 -23.65
CA TYR A 659 -8.85 -0.43 -23.46
C TYR A 659 -8.79 -1.19 -24.79
N GLN A 660 -9.43 -0.67 -25.84
CA GLN A 660 -9.54 -1.32 -27.14
C GLN A 660 -8.38 -0.98 -28.10
N ARG A 661 -7.26 -0.43 -27.60
CA ARG A 661 -6.06 -0.18 -28.43
C ARG A 661 -5.36 -1.49 -28.80
N SER A 662 -4.75 -1.50 -29.97
CA SER A 662 -3.82 -2.54 -30.41
C SER A 662 -2.59 -2.54 -29.52
N TRP A 663 -2.00 -3.71 -29.35
CA TRP A 663 -0.71 -3.85 -28.68
C TRP A 663 0.48 -3.47 -29.57
N ARG A 664 0.26 -3.43 -30.90
CA ARG A 664 1.29 -3.08 -31.86
C ARG A 664 1.68 -1.61 -31.64
N PRO A 665 2.95 -1.32 -31.33
CA PRO A 665 3.39 0.04 -31.15
C PRO A 665 3.45 0.76 -32.50
N ASN A 666 3.36 2.09 -32.45
CA ASN A 666 3.83 2.98 -33.51
C ASN A 666 5.15 3.61 -33.09
N GLU A 667 5.76 4.40 -33.97
CA GLU A 667 7.06 5.03 -33.75
C GLU A 667 7.11 5.90 -32.48
N THR A 668 5.99 6.54 -32.12
CA THR A 668 5.97 7.46 -30.98
C THR A 668 5.83 6.75 -29.64
N ASN A 669 5.24 5.56 -29.60
CA ASN A 669 4.77 4.93 -28.36
C ASN A 669 5.43 3.58 -28.03
N VAL A 670 6.48 3.21 -28.76
CA VAL A 670 7.23 1.96 -28.56
C VAL A 670 7.79 1.82 -27.14
N GLU A 671 8.24 2.91 -26.52
CA GLU A 671 8.78 2.95 -25.16
C GLU A 671 7.72 3.23 -24.08
N ASP A 672 6.50 3.63 -24.45
CA ASP A 672 5.47 3.89 -23.45
C ASP A 672 5.00 2.58 -22.79
N ARG A 673 5.01 2.57 -21.46
CA ARG A 673 4.53 1.47 -20.61
C ARG A 673 3.55 1.92 -19.53
N ARG A 674 3.33 3.23 -19.37
CA ARG A 674 2.61 3.80 -18.21
C ARG A 674 1.44 4.71 -18.61
N ASN A 675 1.47 5.28 -19.81
CA ASN A 675 0.53 6.32 -20.24
C ASN A 675 -0.64 5.77 -21.08
N TYR A 676 -0.72 4.44 -21.20
CA TYR A 676 -1.82 3.73 -21.85
C TYR A 676 -1.95 3.99 -23.35
N SER A 677 -0.91 4.49 -24.03
CA SER A 677 -0.93 4.79 -25.48
C SER A 677 -1.20 3.56 -26.36
N ARG A 678 -0.98 2.35 -25.85
CA ARG A 678 -1.23 1.06 -26.49
C ARG A 678 -1.56 0.00 -25.45
N ALA A 679 -2.08 -1.14 -25.89
CA ALA A 679 -2.18 -2.30 -25.01
C ALA A 679 -0.79 -2.92 -24.78
N ILE A 680 -0.48 -3.28 -23.53
CA ILE A 680 0.74 -4.03 -23.24
C ILE A 680 0.37 -5.50 -23.10
N PRO A 681 0.92 -6.40 -23.94
CA PRO A 681 0.66 -7.82 -23.83
C PRO A 681 1.01 -8.33 -22.44
N ARG A 682 0.07 -9.04 -21.82
CA ARG A 682 0.16 -9.48 -20.43
C ARG A 682 -0.06 -10.97 -20.34
N ARG A 683 0.58 -11.64 -19.40
CA ARG A 683 0.36 -13.07 -19.23
C ARG A 683 -1.06 -13.34 -18.73
N ILE A 684 -1.68 -14.39 -19.22
CA ILE A 684 -2.96 -14.84 -18.67
C ILE A 684 -2.73 -15.48 -17.29
N PRO A 685 -3.58 -15.24 -16.28
CA PRO A 685 -3.38 -15.77 -14.92
C PRO A 685 -3.37 -17.30 -14.84
N ALA A 686 -2.78 -17.86 -13.78
CA ALA A 686 -2.55 -19.31 -13.64
C ALA A 686 -3.79 -20.15 -13.83
N GLU A 687 -4.88 -19.71 -13.21
CA GLU A 687 -6.19 -20.35 -13.28
C GLU A 687 -6.71 -20.40 -14.71
N VAL A 688 -6.49 -19.31 -15.46
CA VAL A 688 -6.93 -19.17 -16.85
C VAL A 688 -6.06 -20.03 -17.78
N VAL A 689 -4.74 -20.13 -17.56
CA VAL A 689 -3.86 -21.04 -18.35
C VAL A 689 -4.32 -22.49 -18.17
N TYR A 690 -4.55 -22.89 -16.92
CA TYR A 690 -5.02 -24.25 -16.60
C TYR A 690 -6.35 -24.57 -17.29
N ASP A 691 -7.32 -23.67 -17.17
CA ASP A 691 -8.63 -23.83 -17.79
C ASP A 691 -8.57 -23.71 -19.32
N ALA A 692 -7.62 -22.94 -19.87
CA ALA A 692 -7.41 -22.81 -21.32
C ALA A 692 -6.86 -24.11 -21.92
N MET A 693 -5.87 -24.76 -21.28
CA MET A 693 -5.37 -26.07 -21.75
C MET A 693 -6.50 -27.10 -21.82
N LYS A 694 -7.40 -27.08 -20.83
CA LYS A 694 -8.60 -27.93 -20.84
C LYS A 694 -9.58 -27.55 -21.95
N GLN A 695 -9.82 -26.26 -22.19
CA GLN A 695 -10.72 -25.80 -23.27
C GLN A 695 -10.21 -26.19 -24.65
N VAL A 696 -8.91 -26.06 -24.90
CA VAL A 696 -8.33 -26.38 -26.22
C VAL A 696 -8.53 -27.84 -26.58
N THR A 697 -8.43 -28.75 -25.61
CA THR A 697 -8.49 -30.20 -25.86
C THR A 697 -9.85 -30.84 -25.62
N ALA A 698 -10.82 -30.11 -25.04
CA ALA A 698 -12.17 -30.58 -24.76
C ALA A 698 -12.96 -30.87 -26.03
N ALA A 699 -13.78 -31.93 -25.99
CA ALA A 699 -14.80 -32.24 -26.98
C ALA A 699 -15.72 -31.03 -27.23
N SER A 700 -16.33 -30.96 -28.41
CA SER A 700 -17.11 -29.81 -28.86
C SER A 700 -18.35 -29.56 -28.01
N ASP A 701 -19.02 -30.63 -27.57
CA ASP A 701 -20.17 -30.57 -26.65
C ASP A 701 -19.75 -30.22 -25.20
N GLU A 702 -18.57 -30.66 -24.78
CA GLU A 702 -17.98 -30.34 -23.49
C GLU A 702 -17.41 -28.92 -23.42
N LEU A 703 -16.99 -28.33 -24.54
CA LEU A 703 -16.31 -27.04 -24.57
C LEU A 703 -17.16 -25.92 -23.94
N GLU A 704 -18.44 -25.83 -24.31
CA GLU A 704 -19.34 -24.84 -23.71
C GLU A 704 -19.59 -25.12 -22.23
N LEU A 705 -19.62 -26.39 -21.82
CA LEU A 705 -19.69 -26.75 -20.40
C LEU A 705 -18.44 -26.27 -19.66
N VAL A 706 -17.23 -26.46 -20.22
CA VAL A 706 -16.00 -25.94 -19.59
C VAL A 706 -16.07 -24.41 -19.47
N ARG A 707 -16.70 -23.71 -20.42
CA ARG A 707 -16.79 -22.24 -20.43
C ARG A 707 -17.80 -21.68 -19.44
N THR A 708 -18.99 -22.28 -19.37
CA THR A 708 -20.13 -21.75 -18.60
C THR A 708 -20.31 -22.42 -17.23
N ASN A 709 -19.85 -23.66 -17.06
CA ASN A 709 -19.95 -24.41 -15.82
C ASN A 709 -18.73 -24.16 -14.91
N LEU A 710 -18.99 -23.74 -13.68
CA LEU A 710 -17.95 -23.46 -12.68
C LEU A 710 -17.39 -24.73 -12.02
N LYS A 711 -18.03 -25.88 -12.23
CA LYS A 711 -17.53 -27.16 -11.71
C LYS A 711 -16.23 -27.53 -12.39
N ARG A 712 -15.24 -27.95 -11.58
CA ARG A 712 -13.91 -28.37 -12.05
C ARG A 712 -13.14 -27.29 -12.85
N ARG A 713 -13.44 -26.01 -12.60
CA ARG A 713 -12.71 -24.86 -13.13
C ARG A 713 -11.68 -24.35 -12.12
N GLY A 714 -10.48 -24.05 -12.58
CA GLY A 714 -9.44 -23.38 -11.81
C GLY A 714 -9.86 -21.98 -11.38
N THR A 715 -10.68 -21.29 -12.18
CA THR A 715 -11.31 -20.02 -11.79
C THR A 715 -12.63 -20.19 -11.01
N GLY A 716 -13.11 -21.42 -10.83
CA GLY A 716 -14.39 -21.73 -10.19
C GLY A 716 -14.21 -22.50 -8.88
N HIS A 717 -15.02 -23.55 -8.70
CA HIS A 717 -15.04 -24.41 -7.50
C HIS A 717 -13.65 -24.93 -7.07
N LEU A 718 -12.74 -25.18 -8.02
CA LEU A 718 -11.43 -25.72 -7.68
C LEU A 718 -10.43 -24.65 -7.24
N SER A 719 -10.76 -23.36 -7.35
CA SER A 719 -9.79 -22.29 -7.12
C SER A 719 -9.14 -22.37 -5.73
N MET A 720 -9.91 -22.68 -4.70
CA MET A 720 -9.39 -22.77 -3.33
C MET A 720 -8.56 -24.05 -3.11
N ARG A 721 -8.91 -25.15 -3.78
CA ARG A 721 -8.24 -26.45 -3.62
C ARG A 721 -7.01 -26.62 -4.51
N MET A 722 -6.90 -25.83 -5.59
CA MET A 722 -5.81 -25.95 -6.56
C MET A 722 -4.59 -25.08 -6.28
N ALA A 723 -4.67 -24.13 -5.34
CA ALA A 723 -3.56 -23.22 -5.03
C ALA A 723 -2.24 -23.94 -4.77
N GLY A 724 -2.26 -25.08 -4.09
CA GLY A 724 -1.07 -25.88 -3.78
C GLY A 724 -0.52 -26.76 -4.91
N THR A 725 -1.20 -26.87 -6.06
CA THR A 725 -0.78 -27.78 -7.15
C THR A 725 0.45 -27.26 -7.90
N HIS A 726 1.26 -28.18 -8.45
CA HIS A 726 2.49 -27.84 -9.19
C HIS A 726 2.21 -26.83 -10.32
N ALA A 727 1.17 -27.08 -11.14
CA ALA A 727 0.78 -26.20 -12.23
C ALA A 727 0.47 -24.77 -11.74
N MET A 728 -0.31 -24.61 -10.67
CA MET A 728 -0.69 -23.29 -10.16
C MET A 728 0.49 -22.49 -9.62
N LYS A 729 1.43 -23.16 -8.94
CA LYS A 729 2.67 -22.54 -8.46
C LYS A 729 3.59 -22.10 -9.59
N VAL A 730 3.81 -22.96 -10.59
CA VAL A 730 4.62 -22.64 -11.78
C VAL A 730 4.09 -21.39 -12.49
N PHE A 731 2.76 -21.30 -12.58
CA PHE A 731 2.07 -20.17 -13.21
C PHE A 731 1.77 -19.01 -12.24
N GLY A 732 2.34 -18.96 -11.04
CA GLY A 732 2.29 -17.77 -10.18
C GLY A 732 0.91 -17.45 -9.57
N LYS A 733 0.10 -18.47 -9.27
CA LYS A 733 -1.11 -18.27 -8.45
C LYS A 733 -0.68 -17.82 -7.03
N PRO A 734 -1.29 -16.76 -6.46
CA PRO A 734 -0.96 -16.33 -5.11
C PRO A 734 -1.41 -17.36 -4.07
N ASP A 735 -0.62 -17.56 -3.02
CA ASP A 735 -1.00 -18.34 -1.83
C ASP A 735 -1.99 -17.55 -0.95
N ARG A 736 -2.04 -16.23 -1.14
CA ARG A 736 -2.81 -15.22 -0.40
C ARG A 736 -2.37 -15.14 1.06
N ALA A 737 -1.09 -15.38 1.29
CA ALA A 737 -0.49 -15.30 2.63
C ALA A 737 -0.40 -13.85 3.11
N THR A 738 -0.28 -12.92 2.18
CA THR A 738 -0.24 -11.47 2.42
C THR A 738 -1.37 -10.79 1.68
N ASN A 739 -1.93 -9.72 2.23
CA ASN A 739 -2.96 -8.93 1.51
C ASN A 739 -2.31 -7.97 0.49
N CYS A 740 -1.32 -8.43 -0.27
CA CYS A 740 -0.61 -7.63 -1.27
C CYS A 740 -1.12 -7.96 -2.67
N ASP A 741 -1.39 -6.92 -3.48
CA ASP A 741 -1.67 -7.10 -4.91
C ASP A 741 -0.45 -7.68 -5.65
N CYS A 742 0.76 -7.49 -5.10
CA CYS A 742 2.04 -7.98 -5.60
C CYS A 742 2.26 -9.50 -5.48
N GLU A 743 1.48 -10.22 -4.66
CA GLU A 743 1.69 -11.68 -4.46
C GLU A 743 1.38 -12.48 -5.74
N ARG A 744 0.52 -11.93 -6.61
CA ARG A 744 0.20 -12.54 -7.89
C ARG A 744 1.28 -12.20 -8.93
N VAL A 745 2.12 -13.19 -9.22
CA VAL A 745 3.20 -13.09 -10.22
C VAL A 745 2.64 -13.45 -11.60
N ASN A 746 2.57 -12.48 -12.50
CA ASN A 746 2.15 -12.70 -13.90
C ASN A 746 3.33 -12.56 -14.87
N GLU A 747 4.55 -12.44 -14.37
CA GLU A 747 5.76 -12.36 -15.17
C GLU A 747 6.05 -13.71 -15.84
N PRO A 748 6.54 -13.67 -17.11
CA PRO A 748 6.95 -14.88 -17.79
C PRO A 748 8.20 -15.48 -17.14
N THR A 749 8.23 -16.80 -16.95
CA THR A 749 9.41 -17.52 -16.45
C THR A 749 9.79 -18.68 -17.36
N LEU A 750 11.06 -19.09 -17.32
CA LEU A 750 11.54 -20.26 -18.07
C LEU A 750 10.81 -21.53 -17.65
N LEU A 751 10.51 -21.68 -16.35
CA LEU A 751 9.81 -22.85 -15.80
C LEU A 751 8.43 -23.05 -16.42
N GLN A 752 7.70 -21.96 -16.70
CA GLN A 752 6.39 -22.01 -17.37
C GLN A 752 6.51 -22.55 -18.80
N SER A 753 7.57 -22.20 -19.51
CA SER A 753 7.82 -22.71 -20.87
C SER A 753 8.18 -24.20 -20.84
N ILE A 754 9.03 -24.61 -19.88
CA ILE A 754 9.39 -26.02 -19.69
C ILE A 754 8.14 -26.86 -19.33
N PHE A 755 7.26 -26.32 -18.50
CA PHE A 755 6.01 -26.96 -18.12
C PHE A 755 5.13 -27.25 -19.34
N LEU A 756 4.89 -26.25 -20.21
CA LEU A 756 4.06 -26.43 -21.40
C LEU A 756 4.65 -27.41 -22.43
N GLN A 757 5.97 -27.56 -22.46
CA GLN A 757 6.62 -28.49 -23.39
C GLN A 757 6.58 -29.93 -22.89
N ASN A 758 6.78 -30.15 -21.58
CA ASN A 758 7.19 -31.47 -21.08
C ASN A 758 6.32 -32.02 -19.95
N ASP A 759 5.47 -31.22 -19.29
CA ASP A 759 4.75 -31.68 -18.10
C ASP A 759 3.75 -32.82 -18.44
N PRO A 760 3.67 -33.88 -17.62
CA PRO A 760 2.74 -34.99 -17.83
C PRO A 760 1.27 -34.55 -17.97
N LEU A 761 0.86 -33.46 -17.29
CA LEU A 761 -0.49 -32.92 -17.42
C LEU A 761 -0.79 -32.49 -18.85
N VAL A 762 0.16 -31.81 -19.51
CA VAL A 762 -0.02 -31.31 -20.88
C VAL A 762 -0.04 -32.48 -21.86
N ARG A 763 0.86 -33.45 -21.68
CA ARG A 763 0.90 -34.68 -22.51
C ARG A 763 -0.41 -35.47 -22.40
N MET A 764 -0.90 -35.67 -21.18
CA MET A 764 -2.18 -36.34 -20.92
C MET A 764 -3.34 -35.59 -21.60
N ARG A 765 -3.40 -34.25 -21.48
CA ARG A 765 -4.45 -33.44 -22.12
C ARG A 765 -4.46 -33.55 -23.65
N LEU A 766 -3.30 -33.72 -24.27
CA LEU A 766 -3.15 -33.91 -25.70
C LEU A 766 -3.53 -35.33 -26.14
N SER A 767 -2.98 -36.35 -25.48
CA SER A 767 -3.22 -37.76 -25.85
C SER A 767 -4.66 -38.21 -25.60
N GLU A 768 -5.32 -37.63 -24.59
CA GLU A 768 -6.72 -37.86 -24.23
C GLU A 768 -7.62 -36.68 -24.66
N SER A 769 -7.26 -36.01 -25.75
CA SER A 769 -8.06 -34.89 -26.25
C SER A 769 -9.37 -35.38 -26.87
N GLY A 770 -10.48 -35.11 -26.18
CA GLY A 770 -11.83 -35.42 -26.69
C GLY A 770 -12.12 -34.76 -28.04
N TRP A 771 -11.58 -33.56 -28.32
CA TRP A 771 -11.71 -32.95 -29.64
C TRP A 771 -10.97 -33.72 -30.73
N ILE A 772 -9.74 -34.18 -30.48
CA ILE A 772 -9.00 -34.97 -31.47
C ILE A 772 -9.72 -36.29 -31.74
N ASP A 773 -10.26 -36.93 -30.70
CA ASP A 773 -11.05 -38.15 -30.86
C ASP A 773 -12.32 -37.89 -31.71
N GLU A 774 -13.04 -36.79 -31.51
CA GLU A 774 -14.15 -36.37 -32.39
C GLU A 774 -13.72 -36.18 -33.85
N LEU A 775 -12.54 -35.58 -34.09
CA LEU A 775 -12.01 -35.38 -35.45
C LEU A 775 -11.80 -36.71 -36.19
N ILE A 776 -11.32 -37.71 -35.45
CA ILE A 776 -11.05 -39.06 -35.96
C ILE A 776 -12.35 -39.80 -36.22
N GLU A 777 -13.30 -39.75 -35.27
CA GLU A 777 -14.61 -40.39 -35.39
C GLU A 777 -15.41 -39.87 -36.59
N ARG A 778 -15.40 -38.55 -36.81
CA ARG A 778 -16.10 -37.93 -37.94
C ARG A 778 -15.37 -38.04 -39.28
N LYS A 779 -14.22 -38.72 -39.33
CA LYS A 779 -13.34 -38.86 -40.51
C LYS A 779 -13.10 -37.52 -41.21
N ALA A 780 -12.62 -36.53 -40.48
CA ALA A 780 -12.44 -35.19 -41.04
C ALA A 780 -11.40 -35.17 -42.19
N GLU A 781 -11.85 -35.08 -43.44
CA GLU A 781 -11.00 -35.06 -44.64
C GLU A 781 -10.47 -33.66 -44.99
N ASN A 782 -11.14 -32.61 -44.51
CA ASN A 782 -10.76 -31.22 -44.81
C ASN A 782 -9.65 -30.73 -43.86
N SER A 783 -8.39 -30.94 -44.24
CA SER A 783 -7.20 -30.49 -43.49
C SER A 783 -7.26 -28.99 -43.17
N ARG A 784 -7.77 -28.16 -44.08
CA ARG A 784 -7.88 -26.71 -43.87
C ARG A 784 -8.87 -26.37 -42.76
N GLY A 785 -10.05 -26.99 -42.78
CA GLY A 785 -11.10 -26.74 -41.78
C GLY A 785 -10.67 -27.10 -40.36
N ILE A 786 -10.02 -28.25 -40.18
CA ILE A 786 -9.53 -28.69 -38.87
C ILE A 786 -8.38 -27.83 -38.35
N ILE A 787 -7.50 -27.35 -39.23
CA ILE A 787 -6.43 -26.40 -38.89
C ILE A 787 -7.04 -25.08 -38.41
N GLN A 788 -8.00 -24.52 -39.15
CA GLN A 788 -8.66 -23.29 -38.74
C GLN A 788 -9.36 -23.44 -37.38
N GLU A 789 -10.03 -24.57 -37.15
CA GLU A 789 -10.66 -24.87 -35.86
C GLU A 789 -9.62 -24.95 -34.72
N ALA A 790 -8.45 -25.56 -34.94
CA ALA A 790 -7.35 -25.61 -33.97
C ALA A 790 -6.90 -24.19 -33.54
N TRP A 791 -6.74 -23.30 -34.52
CA TRP A 791 -6.38 -21.89 -34.28
C TRP A 791 -7.47 -21.13 -33.52
N LEU A 792 -8.73 -21.36 -33.86
CA LEU A 792 -9.85 -20.75 -33.15
C LEU A 792 -9.96 -21.24 -31.70
N ARG A 793 -9.64 -22.52 -31.42
CA ARG A 793 -9.61 -23.09 -30.07
C ARG A 793 -8.48 -22.53 -29.23
N ALA A 794 -7.25 -22.52 -29.76
CA ALA A 794 -6.06 -22.13 -28.99
C ALA A 794 -5.86 -20.60 -28.95
N LEU A 795 -5.97 -19.93 -30.10
CA LEU A 795 -5.56 -18.53 -30.28
C LEU A 795 -6.72 -17.57 -30.55
N ASN A 796 -7.93 -18.09 -30.76
CA ASN A 796 -9.16 -17.31 -31.01
C ASN A 796 -9.10 -16.35 -32.21
N ARG A 797 -8.34 -16.73 -33.24
CA ARG A 797 -8.27 -16.07 -34.55
C ARG A 797 -8.05 -17.12 -35.63
N TYR A 798 -8.20 -16.73 -36.89
CA TYR A 798 -7.77 -17.57 -38.01
C TYR A 798 -6.24 -17.59 -38.15
N PRO A 799 -5.66 -18.69 -38.70
CA PRO A 799 -4.26 -18.70 -39.10
C PRO A 799 -4.02 -17.68 -40.21
N SER A 800 -2.84 -17.06 -40.22
CA SER A 800 -2.35 -16.33 -41.39
C SER A 800 -2.04 -17.30 -42.53
N VAL A 801 -1.97 -16.80 -43.76
CA VAL A 801 -1.67 -17.63 -44.94
C VAL A 801 -0.38 -18.48 -44.77
N PRO A 802 0.74 -17.93 -44.25
CA PRO A 802 1.94 -18.75 -44.01
C PRO A 802 1.80 -19.75 -42.86
N GLU A 803 1.01 -19.44 -41.83
CA GLU A 803 0.74 -20.38 -40.73
C GLU A 803 -0.11 -21.57 -41.22
N GLU A 804 -1.16 -21.29 -42.00
CA GLU A 804 -2.05 -22.30 -42.58
C GLU A 804 -1.27 -23.24 -43.52
N ALA A 805 -0.44 -22.69 -44.41
CA ALA A 805 0.38 -23.49 -45.32
C ALA A 805 1.34 -24.43 -44.58
N ARG A 806 2.03 -23.95 -43.53
CA ARG A 806 2.93 -24.79 -42.72
C ARG A 806 2.19 -25.88 -41.97
N ALA A 807 1.01 -25.58 -41.42
CA ALA A 807 0.19 -26.57 -40.73
C ALA A 807 -0.32 -27.65 -41.70
N ILE A 808 -0.75 -27.27 -42.91
CA ILE A 808 -1.18 -28.24 -43.94
C ILE A 808 -0.03 -29.18 -44.28
N GLN A 809 1.17 -28.64 -44.53
CA GLN A 809 2.35 -29.45 -44.82
C GLN A 809 2.66 -30.42 -43.66
N HIS A 810 2.67 -29.93 -42.42
CA HIS A 810 2.93 -30.77 -41.25
C HIS A 810 1.93 -31.94 -41.12
N LEU A 811 0.63 -31.68 -41.32
CA LEU A 811 -0.38 -32.73 -41.29
C LEU A 811 -0.21 -33.77 -42.41
N GLN A 812 0.28 -33.37 -43.58
CA GLN A 812 0.54 -34.28 -44.70
C GLN A 812 1.76 -35.18 -44.44
N GLU A 813 2.76 -34.67 -43.71
CA GLU A 813 3.98 -35.41 -43.35
C GLU A 813 3.79 -36.31 -42.11
N ALA A 814 2.74 -36.08 -41.32
CA ALA A 814 2.45 -36.84 -40.12
C ALA A 814 2.02 -38.29 -40.41
N LYS A 815 2.40 -39.22 -39.53
CA LYS A 815 2.05 -40.66 -39.68
C LYS A 815 0.54 -40.91 -39.65
N THR A 816 -0.17 -40.15 -38.83
CA THR A 816 -1.64 -40.20 -38.70
C THR A 816 -2.16 -38.79 -38.42
N ILE A 817 -3.44 -38.54 -38.75
CA ILE A 817 -4.11 -37.28 -38.41
C ILE A 817 -4.07 -37.05 -36.89
N LYS A 818 -4.22 -38.09 -36.07
CA LYS A 818 -4.13 -38.00 -34.60
C LYS A 818 -2.80 -37.38 -34.17
N VAL A 819 -1.69 -37.97 -34.59
CA VAL A 819 -0.34 -37.51 -34.22
C VAL A 819 -0.08 -36.09 -34.74
N GLY A 820 -0.43 -35.81 -35.99
CA GLY A 820 -0.27 -34.46 -36.55
C GLY A 820 -1.10 -33.38 -35.83
N MET A 821 -2.30 -33.73 -35.35
CA MET A 821 -3.13 -32.80 -34.57
C MET A 821 -2.65 -32.64 -33.13
N GLU A 822 -2.15 -33.70 -32.50
CA GLU A 822 -1.51 -33.64 -31.17
C GLU A 822 -0.28 -32.71 -31.22
N ASP A 823 0.60 -32.89 -32.20
CA ASP A 823 1.78 -32.05 -32.43
C ASP A 823 1.40 -30.60 -32.74
N LEU A 824 0.36 -30.39 -33.55
CA LEU A 824 -0.13 -29.05 -33.88
C LEU A 824 -0.68 -28.32 -32.65
N LEU A 825 -1.54 -28.98 -31.85
CA LEU A 825 -2.06 -28.38 -30.62
C LEU A 825 -0.95 -28.11 -29.60
N TRP A 826 0.00 -29.03 -29.48
CA TRP A 826 1.18 -28.83 -28.65
C TRP A 826 1.96 -27.59 -29.09
N ALA A 827 2.21 -27.43 -30.39
CA ALA A 827 2.90 -26.26 -30.94
C ALA A 827 2.12 -24.97 -30.65
N LEU A 828 0.80 -24.96 -30.85
CA LEU A 828 -0.05 -23.81 -30.58
C LEU A 828 -0.04 -23.40 -29.10
N MET A 829 -0.17 -24.37 -28.19
CA MET A 829 -0.12 -24.12 -26.74
C MET A 829 1.25 -23.62 -26.26
N ASN A 830 2.33 -23.92 -26.99
CA ASN A 830 3.67 -23.44 -26.71
C ASN A 830 4.00 -22.08 -27.35
N THR A 831 3.06 -21.47 -28.07
CA THR A 831 3.25 -20.11 -28.59
C THR A 831 3.12 -19.06 -27.49
N LYS A 832 3.83 -17.94 -27.67
CA LYS A 832 3.62 -16.73 -26.84
C LYS A 832 2.17 -16.23 -26.91
N GLU A 833 1.47 -16.45 -28.02
CA GLU A 833 0.08 -16.01 -28.20
C GLU A 833 -0.91 -16.77 -27.32
N PHE A 834 -0.63 -18.04 -27.03
CA PHE A 834 -1.47 -18.84 -26.16
C PHE A 834 -1.46 -18.34 -24.71
N ILE A 835 -0.27 -18.01 -24.20
CA ILE A 835 -0.06 -17.60 -22.80
C ILE A 835 -0.17 -16.09 -22.56
N LEU A 836 -0.22 -15.28 -23.63
CA LEU A 836 -0.39 -13.83 -23.52
C LEU A 836 -1.79 -13.41 -23.94
N ASN A 837 -2.36 -12.49 -23.18
CA ASN A 837 -3.46 -11.66 -23.58
C ASN A 837 -2.90 -10.41 -24.27
N ARG A 838 -3.25 -10.22 -25.55
CA ARG A 838 -2.71 -9.19 -26.44
C ARG A 838 -3.66 -8.03 -26.61
#